data_AF-A0A135LZD9-F1
#
_entry.id   AF-A0A135LZD9-F1
#
_cell.length_a   1.000
_cell.length_b   1.000
_cell.length_c   1.000
_cell.angle_alpha   90.00
_cell.angle_beta   90.00
_cell.angle_gamma   90.00
#
_symmetry.space_group_name_H-M   'P 1'
#
loop_
_entity.id
_entity.type
_entity.pdbx_description
1 polymer ?
#
loop_
_entity_poly.entity_id
_entity_poly.type
_entity_poly.pdbx_seq_one_letter_code
_entity_poly.pdbx_strand_id
1 'polypeptide(L)'
;MRLSSLRALYITCNNQLFSDCSLSNDTSCFCASSSRPTDLLDCVANNCTTKEFFTTKRLYEQECDITPLKGPPLVSGSTLVPLILASFFFVARIVAKSIGLAGGWGWDDYTIIVSYVLGVAIYVLNIYMIRSGFGRNIWDIDFPDITSFYQYFQALAVTYKIQISLAKISVCLFLLRIFQSSTFRYLAYTLIAINAAIGIIWALVDSFRCLPTRLIWTGWTNEESGQCINFINSTFVNCLVNIFVDSFMVVVPVYEVTKLQLPLRKKLTVALMFIVGSVLTIIAIIRVIVFWKNRWGINQTVGLYPLVHWSVIETQIAVMCACLPAFRALLGRVFPGFLGGSSRTYASPAVDYYHKQTSGKVAGATGAVGKTIVEQILNENKFSVVALTRREHVESPVSNVQYVQTDYDDHTTLVQQLERHAVQTVICAIGMLGDDCSQAQISLIKAADEASTVQRFITSEFGYFTREEYRPLALQIYLNLKLTHTCRRRHIDPGVDWFLEAADILKTSKLTYTRPVCGAFMDFLGMPYARSNIAPMNIVIDVLNRQAHIPGDGNTPITMIYSYDAATLVAKLLEVDEWSEFSFCNGDDTTLSEVLRMAEEICGEKFRVTYLKAEEVEKGNVPILEVPDGSGIQPKELLDYSVFGYIFPEPQSKPIIHPLVGILLLKDLNDTDLATSIFLRDLGIGKAE
;
A
#
# COMPACT_ATOMS: atom_id res chain seq x y z
N MET A 1 34.23 -46.34 28.03
CA MET A 1 34.52 -47.48 27.14
C MET A 1 35.98 -47.82 27.37
N ARG A 2 36.33 -49.03 27.88
CA ARG A 2 37.75 -49.39 28.10
C ARG A 2 38.44 -49.58 26.74
N LEU A 3 39.75 -49.31 26.64
CA LEU A 3 40.60 -49.59 25.46
C LEU A 3 40.41 -51.00 24.87
N SER A 4 39.94 -51.96 25.68
CA SER A 4 39.60 -53.32 25.29
C SER A 4 38.43 -53.46 24.28
N SER A 5 37.70 -52.38 23.97
CA SER A 5 36.60 -52.40 22.97
C SER A 5 37.00 -51.92 21.57
N LEU A 6 38.26 -51.50 21.37
CA LEU A 6 38.78 -51.13 20.04
C LEU A 6 39.11 -52.40 19.24
N ARG A 7 38.68 -52.44 17.96
CA ARG A 7 38.93 -53.57 17.05
C ARG A 7 40.42 -53.71 16.69
N ALA A 8 40.79 -54.90 16.21
CA ALA A 8 42.16 -55.29 15.87
C ALA A 8 42.93 -54.31 14.96
N LEU A 9 42.23 -53.59 14.06
CA LEU A 9 42.86 -52.66 13.10
C LEU A 9 43.43 -51.37 13.75
N TYR A 10 42.78 -50.83 14.79
CA TYR A 10 43.36 -49.73 15.58
C TYR A 10 44.68 -50.17 16.22
N ILE A 11 44.67 -51.36 16.81
CA ILE A 11 45.84 -51.95 17.47
C ILE A 11 46.96 -52.17 16.44
N THR A 12 46.62 -52.60 15.22
CA THR A 12 47.58 -52.73 14.11
C THR A 12 48.21 -51.39 13.73
N CYS A 13 47.43 -50.33 13.49
CA CYS A 13 47.98 -49.00 13.16
C CYS A 13 48.86 -48.46 14.30
N ASN A 14 48.40 -48.60 15.55
CA ASN A 14 49.13 -48.15 16.73
C ASN A 14 50.47 -48.89 16.91
N ASN A 15 50.47 -50.22 16.76
CA ASN A 15 51.69 -51.04 16.92
C ASN A 15 52.65 -50.95 15.72
N GLN A 16 52.15 -50.68 14.50
CA GLN A 16 53.00 -50.47 13.32
C GLN A 16 53.74 -49.13 13.36
N LEU A 17 53.12 -48.09 13.91
CA LEU A 17 53.70 -46.75 13.95
C LEU A 17 54.52 -46.50 15.22
N PHE A 18 54.14 -47.09 16.36
CA PHE A 18 54.75 -46.78 17.65
C PHE A 18 55.00 -48.05 18.49
N SER A 19 56.25 -48.52 18.53
CA SER A 19 56.65 -49.67 19.35
C SER A 19 56.85 -49.33 20.83
N ASP A 20 57.32 -48.12 21.13
CA ASP A 20 57.83 -47.75 22.46
C ASP A 20 56.95 -46.75 23.21
N CYS A 21 56.10 -46.00 22.49
CA CYS A 21 55.39 -44.81 22.98
C CYS A 21 54.02 -44.72 22.30
N SER A 22 53.03 -45.38 22.89
CA SER A 22 51.70 -45.56 22.30
C SER A 22 50.58 -45.13 23.25
N LEU A 23 49.40 -44.86 22.72
CA LEU A 23 48.23 -44.44 23.51
C LEU A 23 47.83 -45.49 24.58
N SER A 24 48.21 -46.76 24.42
CA SER A 24 47.92 -47.82 25.39
C SER A 24 49.01 -48.05 26.43
N ASN A 25 50.28 -47.69 26.13
CA ASN A 25 51.43 -48.03 26.97
C ASN A 25 52.02 -46.82 27.69
N ASP A 26 52.10 -45.66 27.02
CA ASP A 26 52.62 -44.42 27.58
C ASP A 26 51.89 -43.22 26.96
N THR A 27 50.74 -42.88 27.55
CA THR A 27 49.90 -41.74 27.14
C THR A 27 50.66 -40.43 27.21
N SER A 28 51.51 -40.24 28.22
CA SER A 28 52.27 -39.01 28.41
C SER A 28 53.26 -38.75 27.27
N CYS A 29 53.97 -39.78 26.82
CA CYS A 29 54.88 -39.70 25.68
C CYS A 29 54.14 -39.51 24.35
N PHE A 30 52.99 -40.16 24.18
CA PHE A 30 52.18 -40.05 22.97
C PHE A 30 51.62 -38.63 22.80
N CYS A 31 51.02 -38.08 23.87
CA CYS A 31 50.38 -36.77 23.86
C CYS A 31 51.38 -35.60 23.85
N ALA A 32 52.64 -35.82 24.25
CA ALA A 32 53.69 -34.81 24.21
C ALA A 32 54.17 -34.47 22.78
N SER A 33 53.85 -35.28 21.77
CA SER A 33 54.24 -35.06 20.38
C SER A 33 53.09 -34.50 19.54
N SER A 34 53.40 -33.55 18.65
CA SER A 34 52.43 -32.95 17.73
C SER A 34 52.18 -33.78 16.46
N SER A 35 53.10 -34.67 16.05
CA SER A 35 52.95 -35.46 14.82
C SER A 35 52.26 -36.80 15.04
N ARG A 36 52.54 -37.48 16.15
CA ARG A 36 52.06 -38.86 16.41
C ARG A 36 50.54 -39.02 16.39
N PRO A 37 49.73 -38.11 16.99
CA PRO A 37 48.29 -38.20 16.88
C PRO A 37 47.80 -38.07 15.43
N THR A 38 48.44 -37.23 14.63
CA THR A 38 48.11 -37.03 13.22
C THR A 38 48.42 -38.29 12.41
N ASP A 39 49.63 -38.85 12.57
CA ASP A 39 50.06 -40.08 11.89
C ASP A 39 49.15 -41.27 12.22
N LEU A 40 48.72 -41.40 13.49
CA LEU A 40 47.77 -42.42 13.92
C LEU A 40 46.40 -42.24 13.25
N LEU A 41 45.86 -41.02 13.28
CA LEU A 41 44.57 -40.71 12.66
C LEU A 41 44.60 -40.91 11.14
N ASP A 42 45.72 -40.61 10.48
CA ASP A 42 45.90 -40.83 9.04
C ASP A 42 45.94 -42.34 8.70
N CYS A 43 46.62 -43.16 9.50
CA CYS A 43 46.59 -44.63 9.33
C CYS A 43 45.17 -45.19 9.50
N VAL A 44 44.46 -44.74 10.53
CA VAL A 44 43.09 -45.21 10.81
C VAL A 44 42.12 -44.71 9.75
N ALA A 45 42.26 -43.49 9.25
CA ALA A 45 41.43 -42.96 8.18
C ALA A 45 41.56 -43.75 6.87
N ASN A 46 42.76 -44.27 6.57
CA ASN A 46 43.02 -45.02 5.34
C ASN A 46 42.66 -46.51 5.42
N ASN A 47 42.75 -47.11 6.61
CA ASN A 47 42.64 -48.57 6.77
C ASN A 47 41.40 -49.03 7.55
N CYS A 48 40.67 -48.14 8.24
CA CYS A 48 39.56 -48.49 9.12
C CYS A 48 38.23 -47.89 8.67
N THR A 49 37.13 -48.35 9.27
CA THR A 49 35.79 -47.79 9.08
C THR A 49 35.65 -46.40 9.72
N THR A 50 34.70 -45.59 9.24
CA THR A 50 34.46 -44.24 9.79
C THR A 50 34.07 -44.28 11.28
N LYS A 51 33.36 -45.32 11.73
CA LYS A 51 33.03 -45.53 13.16
C LYS A 51 34.27 -45.76 14.01
N GLU A 52 35.24 -46.54 13.51
CA GLU A 52 36.52 -46.78 14.19
C GLU A 52 37.36 -45.50 14.23
N PHE A 53 37.38 -44.73 13.14
CA PHE A 53 38.04 -43.42 13.10
C PHE A 53 37.50 -42.46 14.17
N PHE A 54 36.18 -42.28 14.26
CA PHE A 54 35.57 -41.43 15.29
C PHE A 54 35.84 -41.96 16.70
N THR A 55 35.74 -43.27 16.91
CA THR A 55 36.05 -43.88 18.21
C THR A 55 37.50 -43.63 18.62
N THR A 56 38.43 -43.77 17.68
CA THR A 56 39.87 -43.56 17.90
C THR A 56 40.14 -42.10 18.24
N LYS A 57 39.54 -41.16 17.50
CA LYS A 57 39.70 -39.73 17.75
C LYS A 57 39.15 -39.30 19.10
N ARG A 58 37.98 -39.79 19.50
CA ARG A 58 37.40 -39.54 20.83
C ARG A 58 38.30 -40.07 21.95
N LEU A 59 38.85 -41.28 21.78
CA LEU A 59 39.74 -41.86 22.80
C LEU A 59 41.07 -41.12 22.90
N TYR A 60 41.66 -40.74 21.76
CA TYR A 60 42.83 -39.86 21.74
C TYR A 60 42.58 -38.56 22.52
N GLU A 61 41.47 -37.86 22.24
CA GLU A 61 41.14 -36.61 22.93
C GLU A 61 40.93 -36.82 24.45
N GLN A 62 40.33 -37.95 24.85
CA GLN A 62 40.13 -38.30 26.26
C GLN A 62 41.44 -38.62 27.00
N GLU A 63 42.32 -39.45 26.42
CA GLU A 63 43.56 -39.88 27.07
C GLU A 63 44.62 -38.76 27.11
N CYS A 64 44.58 -37.82 26.17
CA CYS A 64 45.44 -36.64 26.16
C CYS A 64 44.86 -35.44 26.94
N ASP A 65 43.79 -35.65 27.71
CA ASP A 65 43.09 -34.63 28.50
C ASP A 65 42.69 -33.38 27.67
N ILE A 66 42.39 -33.60 26.38
CA ILE A 66 41.89 -32.56 25.48
C ILE A 66 40.41 -32.38 25.78
N THR A 67 40.05 -31.19 26.25
CA THR A 67 38.66 -30.90 26.62
C THR A 67 37.75 -30.98 25.39
N PRO A 68 36.69 -31.80 25.41
CA PRO A 68 35.77 -31.92 24.28
C PRO A 68 35.06 -30.58 24.03
N LEU A 69 34.80 -30.28 22.75
CA LEU A 69 34.15 -29.04 22.37
C LEU A 69 32.72 -29.00 22.94
N LYS A 70 32.48 -28.07 23.86
CA LYS A 70 31.14 -27.82 24.38
C LYS A 70 30.25 -27.29 23.25
N GLY A 71 29.16 -28.02 22.99
CA GLY A 71 28.17 -27.61 22.01
C GLY A 71 27.42 -26.34 22.41
N PRO A 72 26.72 -25.73 21.45
CA PRO A 72 25.88 -24.56 21.71
C PRO A 72 24.76 -24.89 22.71
N PRO A 73 24.23 -23.89 23.45
CA PRO A 73 23.03 -24.08 24.25
C PRO A 73 21.84 -24.47 23.35
N LEU A 74 20.92 -25.29 23.88
CA LEU A 74 19.72 -25.71 23.12
C LEU A 74 18.90 -24.49 22.65
N VAL A 75 18.80 -23.48 23.52
CA VAL A 75 18.12 -22.21 23.23
C VAL A 75 19.16 -21.11 23.31
N SER A 76 19.58 -20.60 22.16
CA SER A 76 20.46 -19.43 22.08
C SER A 76 19.64 -18.16 22.03
N GLY A 77 20.04 -17.13 22.79
CA GLY A 77 19.45 -15.79 22.70
C GLY A 77 19.53 -15.22 21.28
N SER A 78 20.59 -15.54 20.53
CA SER A 78 20.78 -15.06 19.16
C SER A 78 19.76 -15.58 18.15
N THR A 79 19.14 -16.74 18.39
CA THR A 79 18.08 -17.28 17.52
C THR A 79 16.69 -17.08 18.13
N LEU A 80 16.57 -17.02 19.45
CA LEU A 80 15.31 -16.76 20.14
C LEU A 80 14.82 -15.33 19.96
N VAL A 81 15.70 -14.33 20.08
CA VAL A 81 15.31 -12.91 19.94
C VAL A 81 14.72 -12.61 18.56
N PRO A 82 15.33 -13.03 17.43
CA PRO A 82 14.71 -12.87 16.11
C PRO A 82 13.35 -13.55 15.98
N LEU A 83 13.17 -14.74 16.57
CA LEU A 83 11.87 -15.43 16.55
C LEU A 83 10.79 -14.65 17.30
N ILE A 84 11.11 -14.14 18.50
CA ILE A 84 10.17 -13.33 19.29
C ILE A 84 9.78 -12.06 18.51
N LEU A 85 10.77 -11.37 17.93
CA LEU A 85 10.51 -10.18 17.12
C LEU A 85 9.68 -10.52 15.89
N ALA A 86 10.04 -11.56 15.13
CA ALA A 86 9.27 -12.00 13.97
C ALA A 86 7.82 -12.34 14.35
N SER A 87 7.61 -13.03 15.47
CA SER A 87 6.29 -13.35 16.00
C SER A 87 5.49 -12.08 16.35
N PHE A 88 6.14 -11.10 16.99
CA PHE A 88 5.53 -9.81 17.31
C PHE A 88 5.08 -9.06 16.05
N PHE A 89 5.96 -8.90 15.05
CA PHE A 89 5.61 -8.22 13.80
C PHE A 89 4.56 -8.98 12.99
N PHE A 90 4.61 -10.31 12.98
CA PHE A 90 3.62 -11.15 12.34
C PHE A 90 2.24 -10.97 12.98
N VAL A 91 2.14 -11.08 14.30
CA VAL A 91 0.87 -10.86 15.02
C VAL A 91 0.36 -9.45 14.78
N ALA A 92 1.23 -8.44 14.83
CA ALA A 92 0.83 -7.07 14.55
C ALA A 92 0.28 -6.89 13.12
N ARG A 93 0.86 -7.56 12.12
CA ARG A 93 0.33 -7.60 10.74
C ARG A 93 -1.05 -8.26 10.67
N ILE A 94 -1.22 -9.42 11.30
CA ILE A 94 -2.53 -10.12 11.32
C ILE A 94 -3.59 -9.27 12.00
N VAL A 95 -3.27 -8.65 13.14
CA VAL A 95 -4.16 -7.73 13.84
C VAL A 95 -4.53 -6.57 12.92
N ALA A 96 -3.54 -5.87 12.34
CA ALA A 96 -3.77 -4.73 11.43
C ALA A 96 -4.68 -5.07 10.24
N LYS A 97 -4.58 -6.29 9.70
CA LYS A 97 -5.45 -6.77 8.62
C LYS A 97 -6.84 -7.15 9.11
N SER A 98 -6.94 -7.82 10.25
CA SER A 98 -8.22 -8.24 10.84
C SER A 98 -9.13 -7.06 11.20
N ILE A 99 -8.54 -5.93 11.58
CA ILE A 99 -9.24 -4.67 11.90
C ILE A 99 -9.39 -3.73 10.70
N GLY A 100 -9.06 -4.20 9.48
CA GLY A 100 -9.25 -3.47 8.23
C GLY A 100 -8.27 -2.31 7.96
N LEU A 101 -7.22 -2.13 8.77
CA LEU A 101 -6.32 -0.97 8.69
C LEU A 101 -5.23 -1.08 7.63
N ALA A 102 -4.87 -2.30 7.22
CA ALA A 102 -3.80 -2.54 6.25
C ALA A 102 -4.34 -2.99 4.88
N GLY A 103 -5.58 -2.63 4.54
CA GLY A 103 -6.30 -3.12 3.36
C GLY A 103 -6.81 -4.56 3.54
N GLY A 104 -7.50 -5.08 2.53
CA GLY A 104 -8.04 -6.45 2.55
C GLY A 104 -6.97 -7.55 2.60
N TRP A 105 -7.41 -8.76 2.94
CA TRP A 105 -6.60 -9.97 2.86
C TRP A 105 -6.12 -10.20 1.43
N GLY A 106 -4.87 -10.63 1.28
CA GLY A 106 -4.28 -10.93 -0.03
C GLY A 106 -3.46 -12.18 -0.09
N TRP A 107 -3.04 -12.49 -1.31
CA TRP A 107 -2.07 -13.55 -1.56
C TRP A 107 -0.74 -13.32 -0.82
N ASP A 108 -0.32 -12.08 -0.60
CA ASP A 108 0.84 -11.75 0.24
C ASP A 108 0.63 -12.13 1.71
N ASP A 109 -0.60 -12.04 2.22
CA ASP A 109 -0.96 -12.40 3.59
C ASP A 109 -1.00 -13.93 3.78
N TYR A 110 -1.61 -14.67 2.85
CA TYR A 110 -1.62 -16.14 2.93
C TYR A 110 -0.22 -16.74 2.80
N THR A 111 0.59 -16.21 1.88
CA THR A 111 1.97 -16.69 1.67
C THR A 111 2.87 -16.40 2.87
N ILE A 112 2.72 -15.24 3.54
CA ILE A 112 3.50 -14.96 4.76
C ILE A 112 3.06 -15.80 5.95
N ILE A 113 1.77 -16.14 6.08
CA ILE A 113 1.28 -17.06 7.13
C ILE A 113 1.95 -18.42 7.00
N VAL A 114 1.94 -18.99 5.80
CA VAL A 114 2.61 -20.27 5.55
C VAL A 114 4.11 -20.16 5.82
N SER A 115 4.75 -19.09 5.35
CA SER A 115 6.18 -18.84 5.59
C SER A 115 6.51 -18.74 7.09
N TYR A 116 5.69 -18.06 7.90
CA TYR A 116 5.89 -17.95 9.34
C TYR A 116 5.79 -19.31 10.05
N VAL A 117 4.78 -20.12 9.70
CA VAL A 117 4.63 -21.48 10.26
C VAL A 117 5.86 -22.34 9.96
N LEU A 118 6.37 -22.27 8.73
CA LEU A 118 7.62 -22.96 8.37
C LEU A 118 8.83 -22.38 9.12
N GLY A 119 8.86 -21.07 9.38
CA GLY A 119 9.90 -20.42 10.20
C GLY A 119 9.92 -20.93 11.64
N VAL A 120 8.76 -21.14 12.25
CA VAL A 120 8.65 -21.77 13.58
C VAL A 120 9.11 -23.22 13.52
N ALA A 121 8.72 -23.97 12.48
CA ALA A 121 9.16 -25.35 12.30
C ALA A 121 10.68 -25.46 12.16
N ILE A 122 11.34 -24.56 11.42
CA ILE A 122 12.81 -24.49 11.30
C ILE A 122 13.46 -24.26 12.66
N TYR A 123 12.92 -23.37 13.49
CA TYR A 123 13.44 -23.13 14.83
C TYR A 123 13.34 -24.37 15.72
N VAL A 124 12.20 -25.07 15.68
CA VAL A 124 11.98 -26.33 16.41
C VAL A 124 12.92 -27.43 15.92
N LEU A 125 13.08 -27.60 14.61
CA LEU A 125 14.01 -28.55 14.02
C LEU A 125 15.46 -28.26 14.46
N ASN A 126 15.85 -26.99 14.52
CA ASN A 126 17.17 -26.60 15.02
C ASN A 126 17.40 -27.01 16.48
N ILE A 127 16.38 -26.93 17.36
CA ILE A 127 16.48 -27.41 18.74
C ILE A 127 16.73 -28.93 18.79
N TYR A 128 15.97 -29.71 18.01
CA TYR A 128 16.18 -31.16 17.93
C TYR A 128 17.54 -31.54 17.35
N MET A 129 18.02 -30.77 16.39
CA MET A 129 19.34 -30.94 15.79
C MET A 129 20.46 -30.66 16.81
N ILE A 130 20.37 -29.58 17.60
CA ILE A 130 21.32 -29.28 18.70
C ILE A 130 21.26 -30.36 19.80
N ARG A 131 20.05 -30.83 20.14
CA ARG A 131 19.87 -31.94 21.10
C ARG A 131 20.56 -33.23 20.64
N SER A 132 20.58 -33.48 19.32
CA SER A 132 21.26 -34.63 18.70
C SER A 132 22.78 -34.43 18.57
N GLY A 133 23.34 -33.35 19.14
CA GLY A 133 24.79 -33.10 19.18
C GLY A 133 25.31 -32.08 18.17
N PHE A 134 24.46 -31.35 17.44
CA PHE A 134 24.93 -30.33 16.49
C PHE A 134 25.76 -29.23 17.15
N GLY A 135 26.87 -28.86 16.52
CA GLY A 135 27.87 -27.94 17.09
C GLY A 135 28.84 -28.56 18.11
N ARG A 136 28.71 -29.85 18.45
CA ARG A 136 29.77 -30.64 19.12
C ARG A 136 30.63 -31.33 18.09
N ASN A 137 31.82 -31.78 18.47
CA ASN A 137 32.63 -32.62 17.59
C ASN A 137 31.84 -33.89 17.23
N ILE A 138 31.82 -34.25 15.94
CA ILE A 138 31.03 -35.39 15.45
C ILE A 138 31.44 -36.72 16.11
N TRP A 139 32.69 -36.87 16.52
CA TRP A 139 33.21 -38.06 17.21
C TRP A 139 32.84 -38.14 18.70
N ASP A 140 32.35 -37.05 19.30
CA ASP A 140 31.88 -37.01 20.68
C ASP A 140 30.38 -37.36 20.81
N ILE A 141 29.71 -37.63 19.68
CA ILE A 141 28.28 -37.90 19.58
C ILE A 141 28.05 -39.41 19.41
N ASP A 142 26.99 -39.94 20.01
CA ASP A 142 26.61 -41.33 19.83
C ASP A 142 26.13 -41.59 18.38
N PHE A 143 26.50 -42.73 17.81
CA PHE A 143 26.23 -43.04 16.40
C PHE A 143 24.74 -42.96 15.96
N PRO A 144 23.75 -43.39 16.77
CA PRO A 144 22.33 -43.19 16.43
C PRO A 144 21.93 -41.71 16.40
N ASP A 145 22.51 -40.89 17.26
CA ASP A 145 22.25 -39.45 17.33
C ASP A 145 22.86 -38.72 16.13
N ILE A 146 23.99 -39.19 15.58
CA ILE A 146 24.54 -38.68 14.31
C ILE A 146 23.54 -38.90 13.16
N THR A 147 22.90 -40.06 13.11
CA THR A 147 21.89 -40.36 12.09
C THR A 147 20.65 -39.48 12.26
N SER A 148 20.20 -39.30 13.50
CA SER A 148 19.09 -38.40 13.84
C SER A 148 19.41 -36.94 13.47
N PHE A 149 20.66 -36.50 13.73
CA PHE A 149 21.16 -35.20 13.31
C PHE A 149 20.99 -34.99 11.80
N TYR A 150 21.43 -35.93 10.96
CA TYR A 150 21.29 -35.78 9.51
C TYR A 150 19.83 -35.81 9.03
N GLN A 151 18.94 -36.54 9.72
CA GLN A 151 17.50 -36.52 9.42
C GLN A 151 16.89 -35.14 9.71
N TYR A 152 17.18 -34.55 10.88
CA TYR A 152 16.71 -33.20 11.22
C TYR A 152 17.35 -32.13 10.32
N PHE A 153 18.63 -32.28 9.98
CA PHE A 153 19.33 -31.38 9.06
C PHE A 153 18.69 -31.39 7.67
N GLN A 154 18.32 -32.57 7.17
CA GLN A 154 17.61 -32.70 5.89
C GLN A 154 16.25 -32.01 5.92
N ALA A 155 15.44 -32.26 6.95
CA ALA A 155 14.14 -31.61 7.10
C ALA A 155 14.28 -30.09 7.20
N LEU A 156 15.28 -29.61 7.95
CA LEU A 156 15.57 -28.19 8.11
C LEU A 156 16.01 -27.56 6.77
N ALA A 157 16.89 -28.20 6.02
CA ALA A 157 17.39 -27.70 4.74
C ALA A 157 16.26 -27.50 3.73
N VAL A 158 15.40 -28.50 3.55
CA VAL A 158 14.25 -28.43 2.63
C VAL A 158 13.25 -27.37 3.08
N THR A 159 12.90 -27.37 4.37
CA THR A 159 11.94 -26.40 4.93
C THR A 159 12.46 -24.97 4.77
N TYR A 160 13.77 -24.76 4.97
CA TYR A 160 14.45 -23.47 4.78
C TYR A 160 14.29 -22.96 3.33
N LYS A 161 14.51 -23.79 2.30
CA LYS A 161 14.39 -23.36 0.89
C LYS A 161 12.97 -22.89 0.58
N ILE A 162 11.97 -23.66 1.04
CA ILE A 162 10.56 -23.35 0.82
C ILE A 162 10.17 -22.07 1.56
N GLN A 163 10.57 -21.94 2.82
CA GLN A 163 10.22 -20.80 3.67
C GLN A 163 10.74 -19.48 3.09
N ILE A 164 12.03 -19.43 2.70
CA ILE A 164 12.65 -18.22 2.13
C ILE A 164 12.02 -17.86 0.80
N SER A 165 11.76 -18.82 -0.09
CA SER A 165 11.05 -18.55 -1.34
C SER A 165 9.65 -17.98 -1.11
N LEU A 166 8.89 -18.53 -0.15
CA LEU A 166 7.56 -18.00 0.19
C LEU A 166 7.61 -16.60 0.81
N ALA A 167 8.60 -16.32 1.67
CA ALA A 167 8.80 -14.98 2.24
C ALA A 167 9.07 -13.94 1.13
N LYS A 168 9.94 -14.28 0.17
CA LYS A 168 10.25 -13.43 -0.98
C LYS A 168 9.04 -13.21 -1.88
N ILE A 169 8.28 -14.28 -2.17
CA ILE A 169 7.05 -14.18 -2.95
C ILE A 169 6.03 -13.28 -2.25
N SER A 170 5.87 -13.39 -0.93
CA SER A 170 4.99 -12.49 -0.16
C SER A 170 5.39 -11.03 -0.31
N VAL A 171 6.70 -10.71 -0.23
CA VAL A 171 7.20 -9.34 -0.46
C VAL A 171 6.89 -8.87 -1.89
N CYS A 172 7.12 -9.69 -2.91
CA CYS A 172 6.80 -9.32 -4.30
C CYS A 172 5.29 -9.11 -4.51
N LEU A 173 4.43 -9.96 -3.93
CA LEU A 173 2.97 -9.82 -3.98
C LEU A 173 2.51 -8.55 -3.27
N PHE A 174 3.16 -8.19 -2.16
CA PHE A 174 2.92 -6.93 -1.47
C PHE A 174 3.35 -5.72 -2.33
N LEU A 175 4.50 -5.80 -3.00
CA LEU A 175 4.96 -4.74 -3.90
C LEU A 175 4.03 -4.56 -5.11
N LEU A 176 3.47 -5.66 -5.64
CA LEU A 176 2.44 -5.62 -6.70
C LEU A 176 1.16 -4.89 -6.27
N ARG A 177 0.88 -4.81 -4.97
CA ARG A 177 -0.25 -4.03 -4.42
C ARG A 177 0.06 -2.54 -4.33
N ILE A 178 1.32 -2.18 -4.15
CA ILE A 178 1.74 -0.77 -4.01
C ILE A 178 1.91 -0.12 -5.38
N PHE A 179 2.67 -0.75 -6.27
CA PHE A 179 3.07 -0.14 -7.54
C PHE A 179 2.17 -0.65 -8.67
N GLN A 180 1.51 0.27 -9.37
CA GLN A 180 0.61 -0.05 -10.48
C GLN A 180 1.26 0.07 -11.88
N SER A 181 2.53 0.48 -11.97
CA SER A 181 3.28 0.59 -13.23
C SER A 181 3.36 -0.74 -13.98
N SER A 182 2.98 -0.77 -15.26
CA SER A 182 2.97 -1.98 -16.10
C SER A 182 4.36 -2.64 -16.15
N THR A 183 5.43 -1.86 -16.34
CA THR A 183 6.81 -2.35 -16.33
C THR A 183 7.16 -3.02 -15.00
N PHE A 184 6.76 -2.40 -13.88
CA PHE A 184 7.01 -2.97 -12.56
C PHE A 184 6.25 -4.29 -12.35
N ARG A 185 5.00 -4.38 -12.82
CA ARG A 185 4.20 -5.60 -12.69
C ARG A 185 4.82 -6.77 -13.43
N TYR A 186 5.30 -6.58 -14.67
CA TYR A 186 6.02 -7.62 -15.41
C TYR A 186 7.31 -8.06 -14.70
N LEU A 187 8.09 -7.12 -14.18
CA LEU A 187 9.30 -7.43 -13.42
C LEU A 187 8.98 -8.19 -12.12
N ALA A 188 7.95 -7.79 -11.40
CA ALA A 188 7.55 -8.43 -10.15
C ALA A 188 6.98 -9.84 -10.38
N TYR A 189 6.15 -10.06 -11.40
CA TYR A 189 5.69 -11.42 -11.77
C TYR A 189 6.86 -12.32 -12.20
N THR A 190 7.82 -11.78 -12.93
CA THR A 190 9.05 -12.50 -13.31
C THR A 190 9.85 -12.90 -12.06
N LEU A 191 10.00 -11.99 -11.09
CA LEU A 191 10.67 -12.29 -9.82
C LEU A 191 9.90 -13.33 -8.99
N ILE A 192 8.57 -13.31 -8.97
CA ILE A 192 7.76 -14.34 -8.31
C ILE A 192 8.01 -15.71 -8.96
N ALA A 193 7.95 -15.79 -10.29
CA ALA A 193 8.19 -17.03 -11.03
C ALA A 193 9.61 -17.57 -10.78
N ILE A 194 10.63 -16.71 -10.81
CA ILE A 194 12.02 -17.09 -10.52
C ILE A 194 12.16 -17.61 -9.07
N ASN A 195 11.59 -16.92 -8.08
CA ASN A 195 11.67 -17.34 -6.68
C ASN A 195 10.94 -18.67 -6.42
N ALA A 196 9.80 -18.88 -7.08
CA ALA A 196 9.07 -20.14 -7.03
C ALA A 196 9.89 -21.29 -7.64
N ALA A 197 10.47 -21.06 -8.83
CA ALA A 197 11.31 -22.05 -9.51
C ALA A 197 12.54 -22.41 -8.67
N ILE A 198 13.24 -21.42 -8.09
CA ILE A 198 14.37 -21.63 -7.18
C ILE A 198 13.94 -22.47 -5.98
N GLY A 199 12.83 -22.11 -5.32
CA GLY A 199 12.34 -22.85 -4.15
C GLY A 199 12.06 -24.31 -4.46
N ILE A 200 11.35 -24.58 -5.56
CA ILE A 200 10.99 -25.93 -5.99
C ILE A 200 12.24 -26.72 -6.39
N ILE A 201 13.09 -26.17 -7.26
CA ILE A 201 14.27 -26.87 -7.76
C ILE A 201 15.21 -27.25 -6.61
N TRP A 202 15.54 -26.30 -5.73
CA TRP A 202 16.46 -26.58 -4.64
C TRP A 202 15.87 -27.48 -3.55
N ALA A 203 14.57 -27.39 -3.27
CA ALA A 203 13.90 -28.34 -2.38
C ALA A 203 13.95 -29.77 -2.93
N LEU A 204 13.77 -29.95 -4.24
CA LEU A 204 13.88 -31.26 -4.90
C LEU A 204 15.33 -31.75 -4.92
N VAL A 205 16.29 -30.88 -5.26
CA VAL A 205 17.72 -31.22 -5.25
C VAL A 205 18.15 -31.69 -3.86
N ASP A 206 17.76 -30.99 -2.79
CA ASP A 206 18.10 -31.41 -1.43
C ASP A 206 17.38 -32.71 -1.06
N SER A 207 16.10 -32.86 -1.42
CA SER A 207 15.29 -34.07 -1.13
C SER A 207 15.84 -35.33 -1.80
N PHE A 208 16.38 -35.21 -3.02
CA PHE A 208 16.83 -36.34 -3.84
C PHE A 208 18.34 -36.31 -4.12
N ARG A 209 19.14 -35.70 -3.23
CA ARG A 209 20.59 -35.53 -3.45
C ARG A 209 21.40 -36.81 -3.51
N CYS A 210 20.88 -37.94 -3.03
CA CYS A 210 21.57 -39.24 -3.01
C CYS A 210 20.70 -40.37 -3.57
N LEU A 211 21.35 -41.35 -4.19
CA LEU A 211 20.77 -42.59 -4.68
C LEU A 211 21.50 -43.80 -4.04
N PRO A 212 20.83 -44.60 -3.19
CA PRO A 212 19.45 -44.44 -2.68
C PRO A 212 19.31 -43.29 -1.67
N THR A 213 18.10 -42.72 -1.54
CA THR A 213 17.82 -41.53 -0.71
C THR A 213 18.17 -41.70 0.77
N ARG A 214 18.13 -42.93 1.31
CA ARG A 214 18.52 -43.21 2.70
C ARG A 214 19.96 -42.81 3.03
N LEU A 215 20.85 -42.78 2.03
CA LEU A 215 22.24 -42.36 2.20
C LEU A 215 22.39 -40.89 2.63
N ILE A 216 21.34 -40.07 2.50
CA ILE A 216 21.33 -38.70 3.02
C ILE A 216 21.64 -38.67 4.52
N TRP A 217 21.14 -39.65 5.28
CA TRP A 217 21.31 -39.73 6.74
C TRP A 217 22.11 -40.94 7.21
N THR A 218 22.27 -42.00 6.42
CA THR A 218 23.16 -43.14 6.75
C THR A 218 24.54 -43.06 6.10
N GLY A 219 24.72 -42.20 5.09
CA GLY A 219 25.94 -42.15 4.27
C GLY A 219 27.20 -41.76 5.03
N TRP A 220 27.08 -41.11 6.19
CA TRP A 220 28.24 -40.79 7.04
C TRP A 220 29.01 -42.02 7.53
N THR A 221 28.37 -43.20 7.52
CA THR A 221 29.01 -44.48 7.92
C THR A 221 29.96 -45.03 6.86
N ASN A 222 29.79 -44.65 5.59
CA ASN A 222 30.47 -45.23 4.42
C ASN A 222 30.38 -46.76 4.31
N GLU A 223 29.33 -47.39 4.90
CA GLU A 223 29.13 -48.86 4.87
C GLU A 223 28.41 -49.33 3.60
N GLU A 224 27.65 -48.44 2.94
CA GLU A 224 26.87 -48.73 1.75
C GLU A 224 27.35 -47.90 0.57
N SER A 225 27.48 -48.52 -0.60
CA SER A 225 27.84 -47.81 -1.83
C SER A 225 26.64 -47.05 -2.39
N GLY A 226 26.89 -45.84 -2.89
CA GLY A 226 25.90 -45.05 -3.60
C GLY A 226 26.50 -43.75 -4.12
N GLN A 227 25.69 -43.01 -4.87
CA GLN A 227 26.10 -41.75 -5.48
C GLN A 227 25.31 -40.60 -4.88
N CYS A 228 26.03 -39.54 -4.49
CA CYS A 228 25.45 -38.32 -3.94
C CYS A 228 25.97 -37.10 -4.69
N ILE A 229 25.11 -36.09 -4.86
CA ILE A 229 25.51 -34.77 -5.35
C ILE A 229 26.46 -34.13 -4.34
N ASN A 230 27.48 -33.43 -4.83
CA ASN A 230 28.41 -32.70 -3.97
C ASN A 230 27.67 -31.57 -3.21
N PHE A 231 27.43 -31.80 -1.92
CA PHE A 231 26.70 -30.88 -1.05
C PHE A 231 27.35 -29.49 -0.98
N ILE A 232 28.69 -29.42 -0.99
CA ILE A 232 29.41 -28.15 -0.88
C ILE A 232 29.17 -27.28 -2.12
N ASN A 233 29.37 -27.87 -3.29
CA ASN A 233 29.17 -27.17 -4.57
C ASN A 233 27.71 -26.77 -4.76
N SER A 234 26.78 -27.69 -4.46
CA SER A 234 25.33 -27.44 -4.53
C SER A 234 24.92 -26.26 -3.64
N THR A 235 25.33 -26.29 -2.37
CA THR A 235 25.03 -25.23 -1.39
C THR A 235 25.65 -23.90 -1.80
N PHE A 236 26.89 -23.91 -2.31
CA PHE A 236 27.57 -22.70 -2.76
C PHE A 236 26.84 -22.03 -3.94
N VAL A 237 26.40 -22.80 -4.93
CA VAL A 237 25.63 -22.27 -6.06
C VAL A 237 24.28 -21.73 -5.59
N ASN A 238 23.56 -22.45 -4.75
CA ASN A 238 22.29 -21.98 -4.18
C ASN A 238 22.46 -20.63 -3.46
N CYS A 239 23.51 -20.52 -2.65
CA CYS A 239 23.88 -19.31 -1.94
C CYS A 239 24.11 -18.11 -2.87
N LEU A 240 24.86 -18.28 -3.96
CA LEU A 240 25.10 -17.22 -4.95
C LEU A 240 23.82 -16.81 -5.68
N VAL A 241 23.01 -17.78 -6.10
CA VAL A 241 21.70 -17.53 -6.74
C VAL A 241 20.79 -16.75 -5.80
N ASN A 242 20.77 -17.09 -4.51
CA ASN A 242 19.96 -16.40 -3.50
C ASN A 242 20.38 -14.93 -3.35
N ILE A 243 21.69 -14.65 -3.25
CA ILE A 243 22.23 -13.27 -3.17
C ILE A 243 21.87 -12.47 -4.43
N PHE A 244 21.96 -13.10 -5.61
CA PHE A 244 21.62 -12.44 -6.86
C PHE A 244 20.15 -12.01 -6.88
N VAL A 245 19.23 -12.93 -6.55
CA VAL A 245 17.79 -12.61 -6.51
C VAL A 245 17.48 -11.57 -5.42
N ASP A 246 18.11 -11.65 -4.25
CA ASP A 246 17.94 -10.65 -3.18
C ASP A 246 18.36 -9.26 -3.64
N SER A 247 19.48 -9.16 -4.36
CA SER A 247 19.96 -7.89 -4.92
C SER A 247 18.95 -7.31 -5.91
N PHE A 248 18.39 -8.14 -6.80
CA PHE A 248 17.36 -7.69 -7.75
C PHE A 248 16.07 -7.24 -7.05
N MET A 249 15.64 -7.97 -6.02
CA MET A 249 14.45 -7.61 -5.24
C MET A 249 14.60 -6.27 -4.52
N VAL A 250 15.81 -5.85 -4.17
CA VAL A 250 16.09 -4.51 -3.63
C VAL A 250 16.18 -3.46 -4.73
N VAL A 251 16.90 -3.74 -5.82
CA VAL A 251 17.18 -2.76 -6.89
C VAL A 251 15.91 -2.36 -7.64
N VAL A 252 15.07 -3.32 -8.03
CA VAL A 252 13.86 -3.08 -8.85
C VAL A 252 12.94 -2.02 -8.25
N PRO A 253 12.48 -2.16 -6.98
CA PRO A 253 11.58 -1.17 -6.40
C PRO A 253 12.30 0.13 -5.99
N VAL A 254 13.60 0.10 -5.65
CA VAL A 254 14.38 1.34 -5.44
C VAL A 254 14.42 2.18 -6.72
N TYR A 255 14.66 1.54 -7.87
CA TYR A 255 14.67 2.21 -9.17
C TYR A 255 13.31 2.86 -9.52
N GLU A 256 12.20 2.19 -9.21
CA GLU A 256 10.87 2.81 -9.42
C GLU A 256 10.62 3.98 -8.47
N VAL A 257 11.09 3.90 -7.21
CA VAL A 257 10.94 4.98 -6.23
C VAL A 257 11.81 6.19 -6.58
N THR A 258 12.96 6.02 -7.24
CA THR A 258 13.78 7.17 -7.67
C THR A 258 13.15 7.96 -8.81
N LYS A 259 12.33 7.32 -9.66
CA LYS A 259 11.53 8.00 -10.69
C LYS A 259 10.35 8.79 -10.11
N LEU A 260 9.91 8.43 -8.91
CA LEU A 260 8.76 9.06 -8.27
C LEU A 260 9.17 10.36 -7.56
N GLN A 261 8.52 11.48 -7.91
CA GLN A 261 8.78 12.80 -7.32
C GLN A 261 8.15 12.95 -5.92
N LEU A 262 8.58 12.10 -4.97
CA LEU A 262 8.10 12.13 -3.59
C LEU A 262 8.80 13.22 -2.75
N PRO A 263 8.09 13.90 -1.83
CA PRO A 263 8.69 14.78 -0.83
C PRO A 263 9.73 14.02 0.01
N LEU A 264 10.83 14.67 0.37
CA LEU A 264 12.00 14.03 1.00
C LEU A 264 11.65 13.14 2.22
N ARG A 265 10.65 13.51 3.03
CA ARG A 265 10.20 12.72 4.19
C ARG A 265 9.47 11.41 3.82
N LYS A 266 8.57 11.46 2.83
CA LYS A 266 7.89 10.25 2.29
C LYS A 266 8.90 9.39 1.50
N LYS A 267 9.80 10.03 0.74
CA LYS A 267 10.91 9.36 0.03
C LYS A 267 11.87 8.65 0.99
N LEU A 268 12.23 9.28 2.11
CA LEU A 268 13.06 8.68 3.16
C LEU A 268 12.37 7.50 3.83
N THR A 269 11.05 7.59 4.06
CA THR A 269 10.26 6.50 4.67
C THR A 269 10.16 5.28 3.75
N VAL A 270 9.93 5.51 2.45
CA VAL A 270 9.92 4.46 1.44
C VAL A 270 11.32 3.87 1.26
N ALA A 271 12.37 4.70 1.23
CA ALA A 271 13.76 4.23 1.22
C ALA A 271 14.09 3.38 2.46
N LEU A 272 13.56 3.71 3.64
CA LEU A 272 13.77 2.95 4.87
C LEU A 272 13.17 1.54 4.79
N MET A 273 12.06 1.33 4.07
CA MET A 273 11.52 -0.01 3.80
C MET A 273 12.44 -0.84 2.90
N PHE A 274 13.11 -0.22 1.93
CA PHE A 274 14.07 -0.89 1.06
C PHE A 274 15.42 -1.16 1.74
N ILE A 275 15.82 -0.32 2.70
CA ILE A 275 16.97 -0.58 3.58
C ILE A 275 16.74 -1.85 4.41
N VAL A 276 15.51 -2.14 4.82
CA VAL A 276 15.24 -3.38 5.54
C VAL A 276 15.30 -4.61 4.61
N GLY A 277 14.97 -4.44 3.33
CA GLY A 277 15.23 -5.45 2.30
C GLY A 277 16.72 -5.77 2.10
N SER A 278 17.60 -4.76 2.20
CA SER A 278 19.05 -4.95 2.03
C SER A 278 19.71 -5.69 3.21
N VAL A 279 19.08 -5.69 4.40
CA VAL A 279 19.53 -6.50 5.54
C VAL A 279 19.54 -7.99 5.20
N LEU A 280 18.56 -8.49 4.43
CA LEU A 280 18.51 -9.89 3.99
C LEU A 280 19.68 -10.23 3.07
N THR A 281 20.02 -9.32 2.15
CA THR A 281 21.18 -9.47 1.27
C THR A 281 22.49 -9.55 2.08
N ILE A 282 22.63 -8.70 3.11
CA ILE A 282 23.81 -8.72 4.00
C ILE A 282 23.92 -10.06 4.73
N ILE A 283 22.82 -10.56 5.29
CA ILE A 283 22.80 -11.86 5.98
C ILE A 283 23.15 -13.00 5.02
N ALA A 284 22.63 -12.97 3.80
CA ALA A 284 22.96 -13.95 2.77
C ALA A 284 24.46 -13.93 2.44
N ILE A 285 25.09 -12.75 2.33
CA ILE A 285 26.54 -12.60 2.11
C ILE A 285 27.34 -13.18 3.29
N ILE A 286 26.97 -12.82 4.53
CA ILE A 286 27.62 -13.36 5.73
C ILE A 286 27.56 -14.88 5.73
N ARG A 287 26.39 -15.45 5.41
CA ARG A 287 26.19 -16.90 5.34
C ARG A 287 27.13 -17.56 4.34
N VAL A 288 27.34 -16.96 3.16
CA VAL A 288 28.30 -17.48 2.16
C VAL A 288 29.74 -17.42 2.65
N ILE A 289 30.14 -16.31 3.28
CA ILE A 289 31.51 -16.15 3.80
C ILE A 289 31.78 -17.18 4.89
N VAL A 290 30.84 -17.31 5.82
CA VAL A 290 30.92 -18.24 6.95
C VAL A 290 30.94 -19.68 6.45
N PHE A 291 30.08 -20.02 5.50
CA PHE A 291 30.08 -21.33 4.86
C PHE A 291 31.42 -21.62 4.16
N TRP A 292 31.93 -20.66 3.38
CA TRP A 292 33.19 -20.81 2.66
C TRP A 292 34.36 -21.09 3.61
N LYS A 293 34.44 -20.38 4.74
CA LYS A 293 35.50 -20.58 5.74
C LYS A 293 35.41 -21.93 6.44
N ASN A 294 34.21 -22.46 6.66
CA ASN A 294 33.98 -23.66 7.48
C ASN A 294 33.65 -24.93 6.66
N ARG A 295 33.72 -24.87 5.32
CA ARG A 295 33.34 -25.99 4.43
C ARG A 295 34.28 -27.19 4.50
N TRP A 296 35.50 -27.00 4.96
CA TRP A 296 36.55 -28.01 4.95
C TRP A 296 36.61 -28.77 6.27
N GLY A 297 36.83 -30.09 6.17
CA GLY A 297 37.11 -30.95 7.31
C GLY A 297 36.09 -32.07 7.51
N ILE A 298 36.50 -33.04 8.33
CA ILE A 298 35.70 -34.23 8.65
C ILE A 298 34.61 -33.90 9.70
N ASN A 299 34.81 -32.84 10.49
CA ASN A 299 33.91 -32.43 11.57
C ASN A 299 32.71 -31.61 11.06
N GLN A 300 31.78 -32.28 10.40
CA GLN A 300 30.65 -31.64 9.72
C GLN A 300 29.68 -30.93 10.68
N THR A 301 29.47 -31.46 11.88
CA THR A 301 28.58 -30.86 12.89
C THR A 301 29.05 -29.49 13.36
N VAL A 302 30.36 -29.28 13.50
CA VAL A 302 30.95 -27.99 13.85
C VAL A 302 31.07 -27.09 12.61
N GLY A 303 31.49 -27.63 11.48
CA GLY A 303 31.66 -26.85 10.24
C GLY A 303 30.35 -26.28 9.69
N LEU A 304 29.24 -27.02 9.80
CA LEU A 304 27.92 -26.59 9.33
C LEU A 304 27.15 -25.76 10.35
N TYR A 305 27.54 -25.76 11.63
CA TYR A 305 26.88 -24.99 12.68
C TYR A 305 26.70 -23.51 12.32
N PRO A 306 27.77 -22.79 11.92
CA PRO A 306 27.64 -21.39 11.54
C PRO A 306 26.68 -21.16 10.35
N LEU A 307 26.68 -22.05 9.34
CA LEU A 307 25.76 -21.96 8.19
C LEU A 307 24.29 -22.04 8.63
N VAL A 308 23.95 -23.04 9.44
CA VAL A 308 22.56 -23.24 9.90
C VAL A 308 22.15 -22.14 10.87
N HIS A 309 23.06 -21.70 11.75
CA HIS A 309 22.81 -20.61 12.68
C HIS A 309 22.35 -19.33 11.95
N TRP A 310 23.07 -18.93 10.91
CA TRP A 310 22.69 -17.79 10.08
C TRP A 310 21.43 -18.05 9.25
N SER A 311 21.18 -19.29 8.82
CA SER A 311 19.96 -19.64 8.09
C SER A 311 18.71 -19.52 8.97
N VAL A 312 18.79 -19.92 10.25
CA VAL A 312 17.69 -19.72 11.21
C VAL A 312 17.43 -18.23 11.42
N ILE A 313 18.47 -17.42 11.61
CA ILE A 313 18.34 -15.95 11.75
C ILE A 313 17.70 -15.34 10.49
N GLU A 314 18.17 -15.72 9.30
CA GLU A 314 17.67 -15.24 8.00
C GLU A 314 16.18 -15.50 7.85
N THR A 315 15.69 -16.70 8.22
CA THR A 315 14.26 -17.03 8.11
C THR A 315 13.36 -16.12 8.95
N GLN A 316 13.79 -15.78 10.17
CA GLN A 316 13.03 -14.91 11.06
C GLN A 316 13.06 -13.46 10.60
N ILE A 317 14.24 -13.00 10.16
CA ILE A 317 14.39 -11.64 9.63
C ILE A 317 13.58 -11.48 8.34
N ALA A 318 13.51 -12.51 7.48
CA ALA A 318 12.69 -12.46 6.27
C ALA A 318 11.20 -12.24 6.59
N VAL A 319 10.67 -12.95 7.60
CA VAL A 319 9.29 -12.74 8.06
C VAL A 319 9.10 -11.34 8.64
N MET A 320 10.04 -10.90 9.48
CA MET A 320 10.03 -9.56 10.05
C MET A 320 9.98 -8.49 8.96
N CYS A 321 10.88 -8.55 7.97
CA CYS A 321 10.94 -7.62 6.85
C CYS A 321 9.62 -7.58 6.06
N ALA A 322 9.01 -8.74 5.79
CA ALA A 322 7.72 -8.81 5.12
C ALA A 322 6.56 -8.22 5.94
N CYS A 323 6.66 -8.21 7.27
CA CYS A 323 5.60 -7.70 8.15
C CYS A 323 5.73 -6.20 8.48
N LEU A 324 6.91 -5.59 8.28
CA LEU A 324 7.16 -4.18 8.57
C LEU A 324 6.22 -3.18 7.89
N PRO A 325 5.82 -3.36 6.61
CA PRO A 325 4.91 -2.42 5.98
C PRO A 325 3.53 -2.35 6.64
N ALA A 326 2.97 -3.49 7.03
CA ALA A 326 1.70 -3.55 7.75
C ALA A 326 1.84 -3.01 9.19
N PHE A 327 2.97 -3.30 9.84
CA PHE A 327 3.25 -2.77 11.18
C PHE A 327 3.37 -1.24 11.19
N ARG A 328 3.98 -0.63 10.16
CA ARG A 328 4.00 0.82 10.00
C ARG A 328 2.58 1.39 9.95
N ALA A 329 1.69 0.79 9.17
CA ALA A 329 0.30 1.24 9.06
C ALA A 329 -0.41 1.18 10.42
N LEU A 330 -0.13 0.16 11.22
CA LEU A 330 -0.64 0.03 12.59
C LEU A 330 -0.07 1.10 13.53
N LEU A 331 1.25 1.33 13.52
CA LEU A 331 1.90 2.33 14.39
C LEU A 331 1.39 3.75 14.13
N GLY A 332 1.16 4.11 12.87
CA GLY A 332 0.64 5.43 12.50
C GLY A 332 -0.72 5.75 13.15
N ARG A 333 -1.49 4.73 13.55
CA ARG A 333 -2.82 4.89 14.15
C ARG A 333 -2.86 4.61 15.66
N VAL A 334 -2.09 3.63 16.14
CA VAL A 334 -2.02 3.30 17.59
C VAL A 334 -1.18 4.32 18.35
N PHE A 335 -0.12 4.83 17.72
CA PHE A 335 0.75 5.85 18.30
C PHE A 335 0.94 7.00 17.31
N PRO A 336 -0.08 7.84 17.09
CA PRO A 336 0.01 8.97 16.15
C PRO A 336 1.23 9.87 16.45
N GLY A 337 1.63 9.97 17.73
CA GLY A 337 2.82 10.73 18.14
C GLY A 337 4.20 10.08 17.88
N PHE A 338 4.32 8.76 17.69
CA PHE A 338 5.64 8.07 17.63
C PHE A 338 6.32 8.17 16.26
N LEU A 339 5.56 8.42 15.19
CA LEU A 339 6.07 8.58 13.82
C LEU A 339 5.85 10.00 13.25
N GLY A 340 5.59 10.98 14.13
CA GLY A 340 5.45 12.39 13.72
C GLY A 340 4.20 12.68 12.90
N GLY A 341 3.12 11.90 13.10
CA GLY A 341 1.81 12.13 12.51
C GLY A 341 0.85 12.66 13.57
N SER A 342 0.86 13.97 13.79
CA SER A 342 -0.15 14.68 14.57
C SER A 342 -1.56 14.29 14.11
N SER A 343 -2.18 13.32 14.80
CA SER A 343 -3.59 12.99 14.64
C SER A 343 -4.31 13.49 15.88
N ARG A 344 -5.17 14.47 15.64
CA ARG A 344 -6.25 14.85 16.55
C ARG A 344 -7.15 13.64 16.80
N THR A 345 -7.65 13.51 18.02
CA THR A 345 -9.02 13.05 18.23
C THR A 345 -9.65 13.95 19.29
N TYR A 346 -10.82 14.46 18.93
CA TYR A 346 -11.71 15.26 19.74
C TYR A 346 -12.15 14.50 20.99
N ALA A 347 -11.81 15.02 22.15
CA ALA A 347 -12.70 15.22 23.29
C ALA A 347 -11.90 15.87 24.43
N SER A 348 -12.07 17.18 24.65
CA SER A 348 -12.23 17.78 25.99
C SER A 348 -12.39 19.31 25.90
N PRO A 349 -12.85 19.97 26.97
CA PRO A 349 -13.71 21.13 26.93
C PRO A 349 -12.91 22.42 26.69
N ALA A 350 -13.66 23.49 26.47
CA ALA A 350 -13.20 24.87 26.39
C ALA A 350 -11.97 25.18 27.26
N VAL A 351 -10.84 25.51 26.63
CA VAL A 351 -9.88 26.50 27.12
C VAL A 351 -9.20 27.14 25.92
N ASP A 352 -9.38 28.46 25.82
CA ASP A 352 -8.72 29.38 24.90
C ASP A 352 -7.21 29.16 24.78
N TYR A 353 -6.66 29.15 23.56
CA TYR A 353 -5.35 29.76 23.29
C TYR A 353 -5.21 30.11 21.81
N TYR A 354 -5.27 31.41 21.53
CA TYR A 354 -4.85 32.05 20.28
C TYR A 354 -3.44 31.59 19.89
N HIS A 355 -3.31 30.80 18.82
CA HIS A 355 -2.08 30.71 18.06
C HIS A 355 -2.29 31.28 16.66
N LYS A 356 -1.62 32.42 16.48
CA LYS A 356 -1.44 33.24 15.28
C LYS A 356 -1.03 32.37 14.08
N GLN A 357 -2.03 31.95 13.29
CA GLN A 357 -1.85 31.28 12.02
C GLN A 357 -1.94 32.34 10.91
N THR A 358 -0.87 32.56 10.17
CA THR A 358 -0.90 33.28 8.89
C THR A 358 -1.73 32.45 7.91
N SER A 359 -3.03 32.72 7.87
CA SER A 359 -4.01 31.87 7.21
C SER A 359 -5.12 32.74 6.63
N GLY A 360 -5.22 32.79 5.30
CA GLY A 360 -6.23 33.58 4.59
C GLY A 360 -7.65 33.20 4.99
N LYS A 361 -8.57 34.17 4.87
CA LYS A 361 -9.98 34.01 5.24
C LYS A 361 -10.85 33.79 4.00
N VAL A 362 -11.72 32.79 4.09
CA VAL A 362 -12.54 32.28 3.00
C VAL A 362 -14.03 32.46 3.29
N ALA A 363 -14.82 32.95 2.32
CA ALA A 363 -16.26 33.11 2.44
C ALA A 363 -17.05 32.09 1.58
N GLY A 364 -18.08 31.43 2.14
CA GLY A 364 -19.14 30.71 1.37
C GLY A 364 -19.37 29.22 1.71
N ALA A 365 -20.38 28.91 2.55
CA ALA A 365 -20.32 27.68 3.35
C ALA A 365 -21.58 26.83 3.57
N THR A 366 -22.78 27.30 3.19
CA THR A 366 -24.03 26.67 3.70
C THR A 366 -24.81 25.83 2.70
N GLY A 367 -24.53 25.95 1.39
CA GLY A 367 -25.09 25.04 0.39
C GLY A 367 -24.44 23.65 0.45
N ALA A 368 -25.04 22.65 -0.22
CA ALA A 368 -24.51 21.29 -0.29
C ALA A 368 -23.01 21.23 -0.65
N VAL A 369 -22.64 21.81 -1.79
CA VAL A 369 -21.24 21.88 -2.26
C VAL A 369 -20.39 22.75 -1.34
N GLY A 370 -20.92 23.91 -0.91
CA GLY A 370 -20.23 24.83 0.00
C GLY A 370 -19.87 24.18 1.34
N LYS A 371 -20.78 23.38 1.91
CA LYS A 371 -20.56 22.65 3.16
C LYS A 371 -19.43 21.64 3.01
N THR A 372 -19.40 20.90 1.90
CA THR A 372 -18.29 19.97 1.59
C THR A 372 -16.95 20.71 1.45
N ILE A 373 -16.93 21.86 0.75
CA ILE A 373 -15.74 22.71 0.62
C ILE A 373 -15.24 23.17 2.00
N VAL A 374 -16.14 23.64 2.87
CA VAL A 374 -15.81 24.10 4.22
C VAL A 374 -15.25 22.97 5.08
N GLU A 375 -15.93 21.81 5.09
CA GLU A 375 -15.44 20.61 5.79
C GLU A 375 -13.99 20.31 5.38
N GLN A 376 -13.69 20.40 4.09
CA GLN A 376 -12.36 20.08 3.61
C GLN A 376 -11.31 21.15 3.88
N ILE A 377 -11.66 22.44 3.75
CA ILE A 377 -10.76 23.54 4.13
C ILE A 377 -10.37 23.44 5.62
N LEU A 378 -11.33 23.11 6.50
CA LEU A 378 -11.07 22.94 7.92
C LEU A 378 -10.18 21.73 8.22
N ASN A 379 -10.34 20.63 7.48
CA ASN A 379 -9.47 19.46 7.61
C ASN A 379 -8.01 19.79 7.31
N GLU A 380 -7.75 20.64 6.32
CA GLU A 380 -6.40 21.05 5.95
C GLU A 380 -5.71 21.94 7.01
N ASN A 381 -6.49 22.62 7.87
CA ASN A 381 -6.01 23.53 8.90
C ASN A 381 -5.09 24.66 8.39
N LYS A 382 -5.26 25.08 7.13
CA LYS A 382 -4.44 26.15 6.51
C LYS A 382 -5.16 27.49 6.41
N PHE A 383 -6.49 27.47 6.34
CA PHE A 383 -7.32 28.66 6.16
C PHE A 383 -8.39 28.73 7.25
N SER A 384 -8.82 29.95 7.55
CA SER A 384 -9.98 30.16 8.42
C SER A 384 -11.21 30.50 7.58
N VAL A 385 -12.36 29.99 7.98
CA VAL A 385 -13.59 30.08 7.18
C VAL A 385 -14.62 30.94 7.88
N VAL A 386 -15.22 31.85 7.12
CA VAL A 386 -16.39 32.64 7.51
C VAL A 386 -17.55 32.25 6.61
N ALA A 387 -18.62 31.74 7.20
CA ALA A 387 -19.81 31.33 6.48
C ALA A 387 -20.79 32.51 6.34
N LEU A 388 -20.92 33.08 5.14
CA LEU A 388 -21.99 34.04 4.85
C LEU A 388 -23.31 33.29 4.68
N THR A 389 -24.37 33.75 5.35
CA THR A 389 -25.66 33.06 5.42
C THR A 389 -26.84 34.04 5.34
N ARG A 390 -27.94 33.66 4.70
CA ARG A 390 -29.17 34.48 4.68
C ARG A 390 -30.00 34.39 5.97
N ARG A 391 -29.79 33.36 6.81
CA ARG A 391 -30.60 33.06 8.01
C ARG A 391 -29.74 33.13 9.28
N GLU A 392 -30.30 33.60 10.39
CA GLU A 392 -29.64 33.62 11.72
C GLU A 392 -29.31 32.22 12.26
N HIS A 393 -30.13 31.22 11.91
CA HIS A 393 -29.98 29.84 12.37
C HIS A 393 -29.67 28.89 11.20
N VAL A 394 -28.65 28.05 11.39
CA VAL A 394 -28.24 26.99 10.46
C VAL A 394 -28.49 25.64 11.13
N GLU A 395 -29.25 24.76 10.47
CA GLU A 395 -29.75 23.49 11.05
C GLU A 395 -28.66 22.44 11.31
N SER A 396 -27.42 22.66 10.86
CA SER A 396 -26.26 21.80 11.13
C SER A 396 -24.95 22.57 10.97
N PRO A 397 -24.54 23.38 11.97
CA PRO A 397 -23.32 24.17 11.87
C PRO A 397 -22.08 23.26 11.89
N VAL A 398 -21.18 23.47 10.94
CA VAL A 398 -19.84 22.87 10.96
C VAL A 398 -19.08 23.51 12.13
N SER A 399 -18.53 22.68 13.03
CA SER A 399 -17.83 23.15 14.21
C SER A 399 -16.61 24.00 13.83
N ASN A 400 -16.33 25.06 14.58
CA ASN A 400 -15.23 26.02 14.36
C ASN A 400 -15.37 26.94 13.12
N VAL A 401 -16.58 27.12 12.59
CA VAL A 401 -16.85 28.11 11.54
C VAL A 401 -17.61 29.29 12.11
N GLN A 402 -17.19 30.51 11.76
CA GLN A 402 -17.94 31.71 12.12
C GLN A 402 -19.06 31.93 11.10
N TYR A 403 -20.31 31.88 11.56
CA TYR A 403 -21.47 32.19 10.73
C TYR A 403 -21.81 33.68 10.83
N VAL A 404 -21.91 34.33 9.67
CA VAL A 404 -22.24 35.75 9.54
C VAL A 404 -23.53 35.83 8.75
N GLN A 405 -24.57 36.38 9.37
CA GLN A 405 -25.79 36.69 8.64
C GLN A 405 -25.52 37.83 7.67
N THR A 406 -26.00 37.70 6.45
CA THR A 406 -25.74 38.66 5.38
C THR A 406 -26.95 38.74 4.47
N ASP A 407 -27.34 39.98 4.19
CA ASP A 407 -28.30 40.30 3.14
C ASP A 407 -27.51 40.62 1.85
N TYR A 408 -27.77 39.86 0.80
CA TYR A 408 -27.09 40.05 -0.49
C TYR A 408 -27.69 41.24 -1.28
N ASP A 409 -28.83 41.77 -0.83
CA ASP A 409 -29.46 42.97 -1.41
C ASP A 409 -28.90 44.26 -0.79
N ASP A 410 -28.19 44.18 0.36
CA ASP A 410 -27.52 45.30 1.01
C ASP A 410 -26.01 45.30 0.71
N HIS A 411 -25.65 45.97 -0.38
CA HIS A 411 -24.27 46.08 -0.85
C HIS A 411 -23.32 46.69 0.19
N THR A 412 -23.75 47.76 0.89
CA THR A 412 -22.89 48.46 1.87
C THR A 412 -22.58 47.56 3.07
N THR A 413 -23.59 46.86 3.60
CA THR A 413 -23.37 45.91 4.69
C THR A 413 -22.51 44.74 4.22
N LEU A 414 -22.69 44.25 2.99
CA LEU A 414 -21.90 43.15 2.44
C LEU A 414 -20.41 43.49 2.35
N VAL A 415 -20.05 44.68 1.84
CA VAL A 415 -18.67 45.19 1.82
C VAL A 415 -18.11 45.27 3.24
N GLN A 416 -18.85 45.88 4.18
CA GLN A 416 -18.43 45.99 5.57
C GLN A 416 -18.18 44.63 6.23
N GLN A 417 -19.00 43.62 5.95
CA GLN A 417 -18.81 42.28 6.52
C GLN A 417 -17.55 41.60 5.97
N LEU A 418 -17.27 41.73 4.68
CA LEU A 418 -16.04 41.20 4.05
C LEU A 418 -14.79 41.84 4.67
N GLU A 419 -14.80 43.17 4.83
CA GLU A 419 -13.67 43.93 5.38
C GLU A 419 -13.50 43.72 6.90
N ARG A 420 -14.60 43.77 7.66
CA ARG A 420 -14.61 43.54 9.11
C ARG A 420 -14.03 42.17 9.45
N HIS A 421 -14.35 41.18 8.63
CA HIS A 421 -13.81 39.85 8.79
C HIS A 421 -12.48 39.68 8.07
N ALA A 422 -11.91 40.66 7.37
CA ALA A 422 -10.65 40.55 6.64
C ALA A 422 -10.62 39.36 5.66
N VAL A 423 -11.72 39.14 4.94
CA VAL A 423 -11.84 38.09 3.92
C VAL A 423 -10.89 38.41 2.78
N GLN A 424 -10.04 37.44 2.42
CA GLN A 424 -9.06 37.57 1.34
C GLN A 424 -9.51 36.87 0.06
N THR A 425 -10.25 35.77 0.20
CA THR A 425 -10.73 34.96 -0.92
C THR A 425 -12.21 34.63 -0.71
N VAL A 426 -13.03 34.88 -1.72
CA VAL A 426 -14.46 34.54 -1.69
C VAL A 426 -14.70 33.30 -2.55
N ILE A 427 -15.39 32.30 -2.00
CA ILE A 427 -15.86 31.11 -2.72
C ILE A 427 -17.38 31.18 -2.81
N CYS A 428 -17.90 31.50 -3.99
CA CYS A 428 -19.34 31.42 -4.20
C CYS A 428 -19.73 29.96 -4.46
N ALA A 429 -20.53 29.37 -3.58
CA ALA A 429 -21.12 28.04 -3.76
C ALA A 429 -22.65 28.07 -3.60
N ILE A 430 -23.26 29.17 -4.07
CA ILE A 430 -24.71 29.36 -4.11
C ILE A 430 -25.28 28.46 -5.23
N GLY A 431 -26.24 27.60 -4.92
CA GLY A 431 -26.94 26.83 -5.94
C GLY A 431 -27.66 27.76 -6.91
N MET A 432 -27.27 27.74 -8.19
CA MET A 432 -27.84 28.57 -9.25
C MET A 432 -29.21 28.01 -9.69
N LEU A 433 -30.21 28.18 -8.83
CA LEU A 433 -31.55 27.61 -8.98
C LEU A 433 -32.63 28.67 -9.28
N GLY A 434 -32.22 29.90 -9.62
CA GLY A 434 -33.14 31.01 -9.90
C GLY A 434 -32.43 32.36 -10.02
N ASP A 435 -33.16 33.35 -10.53
CA ASP A 435 -32.65 34.72 -10.74
C ASP A 435 -32.15 35.35 -9.43
N ASP A 436 -32.84 35.12 -8.31
CA ASP A 436 -32.43 35.64 -7.00
C ASP A 436 -31.05 35.10 -6.56
N CYS A 437 -30.74 33.84 -6.88
CA CYS A 437 -29.43 33.24 -6.59
C CYS A 437 -28.33 33.82 -7.48
N SER A 438 -28.65 34.06 -8.75
CA SER A 438 -27.74 34.72 -9.70
C SER A 438 -27.45 36.15 -9.26
N GLN A 439 -28.49 36.94 -8.94
CA GLN A 439 -28.34 38.29 -8.42
C GLN A 439 -27.51 38.31 -7.12
N ALA A 440 -27.71 37.34 -6.22
CA ALA A 440 -26.88 37.23 -5.02
C ALA A 440 -25.39 37.02 -5.33
N GLN A 441 -25.05 36.20 -6.33
CA GLN A 441 -23.66 36.06 -6.80
C GLN A 441 -23.14 37.36 -7.40
N ILE A 442 -23.94 38.04 -8.23
CA ILE A 442 -23.55 39.33 -8.84
C ILE A 442 -23.30 40.40 -7.77
N SER A 443 -24.18 40.53 -6.78
CA SER A 443 -24.00 41.45 -5.65
C SER A 443 -22.73 41.11 -4.86
N LEU A 444 -22.47 39.82 -4.64
CA LEU A 444 -21.26 39.37 -3.95
C LEU A 444 -19.97 39.68 -4.73
N ILE A 445 -19.98 39.53 -6.06
CA ILE A 445 -18.85 39.91 -6.92
C ILE A 445 -18.59 41.41 -6.81
N LYS A 446 -19.62 42.24 -6.92
CA LYS A 446 -19.49 43.71 -6.82
C LYS A 446 -18.98 44.15 -5.45
N ALA A 447 -19.50 43.55 -4.37
CA ALA A 447 -19.04 43.86 -3.02
C ALA A 447 -17.60 43.38 -2.77
N ALA A 448 -17.21 42.23 -3.32
CA ALA A 448 -15.84 41.75 -3.27
C ALA A 448 -14.88 42.67 -4.05
N ASP A 449 -15.32 43.18 -5.20
CA ASP A 449 -14.54 44.11 -6.02
C ASP A 449 -14.41 45.49 -5.37
N GLU A 450 -15.38 45.93 -4.56
CA GLU A 450 -15.26 47.16 -3.79
C GLU A 450 -14.40 46.99 -2.54
N ALA A 451 -14.54 45.86 -1.83
CA ALA A 451 -13.83 45.58 -0.58
C ALA A 451 -12.29 45.69 -0.75
N SER A 452 -11.64 46.32 0.23
CA SER A 452 -10.18 46.50 0.23
C SER A 452 -9.40 45.24 0.61
N THR A 453 -10.05 44.28 1.29
CA THR A 453 -9.41 43.06 1.80
C THR A 453 -9.43 41.89 0.82
N VAL A 454 -10.39 41.86 -0.10
CA VAL A 454 -10.61 40.73 -1.00
C VAL A 454 -9.70 40.86 -2.23
N GLN A 455 -9.00 39.78 -2.55
CA GLN A 455 -8.08 39.71 -3.68
C GLN A 455 -8.52 38.69 -4.73
N ARG A 456 -9.22 37.64 -4.28
CA ARG A 456 -9.50 36.45 -5.08
C ARG A 456 -10.97 36.03 -5.02
N PHE A 457 -11.52 35.53 -6.13
CA PHE A 457 -12.92 35.10 -6.23
C PHE A 457 -13.08 33.77 -6.99
N ILE A 458 -13.81 32.81 -6.43
CA ILE A 458 -14.23 31.57 -7.10
C ILE A 458 -15.73 31.65 -7.38
N THR A 459 -16.15 31.48 -8.65
CA THR A 459 -17.57 31.52 -9.04
C THR A 459 -18.30 30.22 -8.70
N SER A 460 -19.63 30.28 -8.60
CA SER A 460 -20.47 29.11 -8.34
C SER A 460 -20.74 28.32 -9.62
N GLU A 461 -19.69 27.75 -10.20
CA GLU A 461 -19.73 27.04 -11.50
C GLU A 461 -19.31 25.57 -11.40
N PHE A 462 -19.56 24.91 -10.26
CA PHE A 462 -19.14 23.53 -9.95
C PHE A 462 -19.80 22.40 -10.79
N GLY A 463 -20.13 22.67 -12.05
CA GLY A 463 -20.74 21.75 -13.00
C GLY A 463 -20.02 21.77 -14.35
N TYR A 464 -20.78 22.06 -15.41
CA TYR A 464 -20.32 21.97 -16.79
C TYR A 464 -19.54 23.20 -17.25
N PHE A 465 -18.75 23.00 -18.31
CA PHE A 465 -17.99 24.06 -18.95
C PHE A 465 -18.89 24.99 -19.76
N THR A 466 -18.96 26.28 -19.37
CA THR A 466 -19.82 27.26 -20.02
C THR A 466 -19.02 28.39 -20.69
N ARG A 467 -19.33 28.64 -21.96
CA ARG A 467 -18.70 29.64 -22.83
C ARG A 467 -19.73 30.34 -23.69
N GLU A 468 -19.37 31.53 -24.16
CA GLU A 468 -20.19 32.37 -25.03
C GLU A 468 -20.64 31.62 -26.30
N GLU A 469 -19.78 30.73 -26.83
CA GLU A 469 -20.06 29.92 -28.01
C GLU A 469 -21.23 28.93 -27.85
N TYR A 470 -21.55 28.52 -26.61
CA TYR A 470 -22.68 27.63 -26.32
C TYR A 470 -23.98 28.39 -26.05
N ARG A 471 -23.96 29.73 -25.94
CA ARG A 471 -25.15 30.56 -25.71
C ARG A 471 -26.26 30.36 -26.77
N PRO A 472 -25.96 30.26 -28.09
CA PRO A 472 -26.99 30.04 -29.10
C PRO A 472 -27.67 28.67 -29.01
N LEU A 473 -26.92 27.63 -28.61
CA LEU A 473 -27.44 26.26 -28.45
C LEU A 473 -28.38 26.18 -27.23
N ALA A 474 -27.97 26.74 -26.09
CA ALA A 474 -28.81 26.82 -24.90
C ALA A 474 -30.13 27.59 -25.16
N LEU A 475 -30.04 28.70 -25.90
CA LEU A 475 -31.19 29.49 -26.36
C LEU A 475 -32.17 28.67 -27.21
N GLN A 476 -31.65 27.98 -28.23
CA GLN A 476 -32.48 27.19 -29.16
C GLN A 476 -33.28 26.11 -28.42
N ILE A 477 -32.68 25.50 -27.42
CA ILE A 477 -33.26 24.39 -26.67
C ILE A 477 -34.34 24.89 -25.72
N TYR A 478 -34.08 25.97 -24.97
CA TYR A 478 -35.08 26.59 -24.11
C TYR A 478 -36.38 26.94 -24.86
N LEU A 479 -36.24 27.49 -26.07
CA LEU A 479 -37.38 27.84 -26.93
C LEU A 479 -38.16 26.61 -27.40
N ASN A 480 -37.50 25.48 -27.65
CA ASN A 480 -38.12 24.25 -28.12
C ASN A 480 -38.85 23.48 -27.01
N LEU A 481 -38.33 23.51 -25.77
CA LEU A 481 -38.81 22.71 -24.65
C LEU A 481 -40.09 23.24 -23.98
N LYS A 482 -40.55 24.45 -24.33
CA LYS A 482 -41.67 25.14 -23.63
C LYS A 482 -41.55 24.99 -22.10
N LEU A 483 -40.34 25.15 -21.55
CA LEU A 483 -40.12 25.15 -20.10
C LEU A 483 -40.82 26.36 -19.50
N THR A 484 -42.12 26.20 -19.24
CA THR A 484 -42.93 27.15 -18.51
C THR A 484 -42.75 26.82 -17.05
N HIS A 485 -41.95 27.61 -16.34
CA HIS A 485 -42.36 28.37 -15.16
C HIS A 485 -41.20 29.32 -14.76
N THR A 486 -41.55 30.58 -14.48
CA THR A 486 -40.73 31.62 -13.81
C THR A 486 -39.58 32.34 -14.53
N CYS A 487 -39.66 32.62 -15.84
CA CYS A 487 -38.86 33.71 -16.43
C CYS A 487 -39.64 34.48 -17.51
N ARG A 488 -40.13 35.69 -17.18
CA ARG A 488 -40.95 36.51 -18.07
C ARG A 488 -40.19 37.66 -18.76
N ARG A 489 -38.85 37.64 -18.81
CA ARG A 489 -38.08 38.79 -19.36
C ARG A 489 -36.83 38.53 -20.20
N ARG A 490 -36.35 37.31 -20.39
CA ARG A 490 -35.22 37.03 -21.30
C ARG A 490 -35.52 35.79 -22.14
N HIS A 491 -35.13 35.81 -23.41
CA HIS A 491 -35.49 34.78 -24.41
C HIS A 491 -34.57 33.55 -24.39
N ILE A 492 -33.62 33.42 -23.45
CA ILE A 492 -32.60 32.36 -23.36
C ILE A 492 -32.79 31.59 -22.05
N ASP A 493 -32.37 30.32 -22.01
CA ASP A 493 -32.13 29.56 -20.78
C ASP A 493 -31.33 30.40 -19.75
N PRO A 494 -31.89 30.69 -18.56
CA PRO A 494 -31.25 31.61 -17.64
C PRO A 494 -29.97 31.05 -16.99
N GLY A 495 -29.75 29.72 -16.99
CA GLY A 495 -28.61 29.09 -16.31
C GLY A 495 -27.25 29.48 -16.89
N VAL A 496 -27.09 29.37 -18.21
CA VAL A 496 -25.85 29.73 -18.92
C VAL A 496 -25.61 31.24 -18.86
N ASP A 497 -26.68 32.03 -18.99
CA ASP A 497 -26.59 33.49 -18.90
C ASP A 497 -26.12 33.97 -17.52
N TRP A 498 -26.56 33.34 -16.43
CA TRP A 498 -26.10 33.66 -15.07
C TRP A 498 -24.59 33.44 -14.90
N PHE A 499 -24.06 32.34 -15.45
CA PHE A 499 -22.62 32.06 -15.40
C PHE A 499 -21.81 33.05 -16.26
N LEU A 500 -22.29 33.35 -17.47
CA LEU A 500 -21.63 34.30 -18.37
C LEU A 500 -21.68 35.73 -17.84
N GLU A 501 -22.81 36.17 -17.27
CA GLU A 501 -22.95 37.50 -16.65
C GLU A 501 -21.98 37.68 -15.47
N ALA A 502 -21.82 36.65 -14.62
CA ALA A 502 -20.85 36.65 -13.55
C ALA A 502 -19.40 36.72 -14.07
N ALA A 503 -19.09 35.95 -15.12
CA ALA A 503 -17.77 35.97 -15.76
C ALA A 503 -17.44 37.33 -16.38
N ASP A 504 -18.41 37.97 -17.05
CA ASP A 504 -18.21 39.28 -17.69
C ASP A 504 -17.94 40.39 -16.68
N ILE A 505 -18.63 40.37 -15.54
CA ILE A 505 -18.36 41.33 -14.45
C ILE A 505 -16.96 41.09 -13.86
N LEU A 506 -16.57 39.83 -13.62
CA LEU A 506 -15.26 39.48 -13.09
C LEU A 506 -14.11 39.85 -14.04
N LYS A 507 -14.28 39.74 -15.36
CA LYS A 507 -13.30 40.20 -16.36
C LYS A 507 -12.99 41.69 -16.25
N THR A 508 -13.95 42.50 -15.80
CA THR A 508 -13.78 43.95 -15.61
C THR A 508 -13.38 44.35 -14.19
N SER A 509 -13.34 43.39 -13.26
CA SER A 509 -13.03 43.61 -11.85
C SER A 509 -11.53 43.66 -11.57
N LYS A 510 -11.13 44.11 -10.38
CA LYS A 510 -9.75 44.06 -9.87
C LYS A 510 -9.36 42.69 -9.30
N LEU A 511 -10.31 41.75 -9.22
CA LEU A 511 -10.15 40.46 -8.55
C LEU A 511 -9.44 39.45 -9.45
N THR A 512 -8.52 38.67 -8.88
CA THR A 512 -8.07 37.42 -9.51
C THR A 512 -9.17 36.39 -9.33
N TYR A 513 -9.66 35.81 -10.43
CA TYR A 513 -10.82 34.91 -10.35
C TYR A 513 -10.60 33.62 -11.12
N THR A 514 -11.42 32.64 -10.78
CA THR A 514 -11.48 31.37 -11.51
C THR A 514 -12.87 30.78 -11.46
N ARG A 515 -13.20 30.04 -12.51
CA ARG A 515 -14.47 29.37 -12.76
C ARG A 515 -14.20 27.87 -12.65
N PRO A 516 -14.56 27.22 -11.53
CA PRO A 516 -14.35 25.80 -11.37
C PRO A 516 -15.15 25.03 -12.42
N VAL A 517 -14.65 23.90 -12.93
CA VAL A 517 -15.36 23.03 -13.87
C VAL A 517 -15.21 21.61 -13.36
N CYS A 518 -16.27 21.04 -12.78
CA CYS A 518 -16.20 19.77 -12.05
C CYS A 518 -16.84 18.58 -12.79
N GLY A 519 -17.58 18.84 -13.88
CA GLY A 519 -18.36 17.78 -14.53
C GLY A 519 -19.51 17.30 -13.64
N ALA A 520 -19.90 16.03 -13.79
CA ALA A 520 -21.03 15.46 -13.05
C ALA A 520 -20.60 14.87 -11.70
N PHE A 521 -21.39 15.10 -10.64
CA PHE A 521 -21.10 14.50 -9.33
C PHE A 521 -21.45 13.00 -9.31
N MET A 522 -20.50 12.16 -8.87
CA MET A 522 -20.70 10.71 -8.71
C MET A 522 -21.57 10.36 -7.50
N ASP A 523 -21.73 11.30 -6.57
CA ASP A 523 -22.51 11.14 -5.33
C ASP A 523 -23.89 10.52 -5.57
N PHE A 524 -24.57 10.94 -6.63
CA PHE A 524 -25.91 10.48 -7.02
C PHE A 524 -26.01 8.97 -7.21
N LEU A 525 -24.95 8.33 -7.72
CA LEU A 525 -24.93 6.89 -8.01
C LEU A 525 -24.68 6.05 -6.75
N GLY A 526 -24.09 6.66 -5.70
CA GLY A 526 -23.72 5.96 -4.47
C GLY A 526 -24.70 6.15 -3.32
N MET A 527 -25.62 7.11 -3.42
CA MET A 527 -26.60 7.38 -2.38
C MET A 527 -27.64 6.26 -2.24
N PRO A 528 -28.14 5.98 -1.01
CA PRO A 528 -27.84 6.68 0.25
C PRO A 528 -26.58 6.15 0.98
N TYR A 529 -25.86 5.19 0.39
CA TYR A 529 -24.75 4.50 1.06
C TYR A 529 -23.43 5.29 1.05
N ALA A 530 -23.22 6.10 0.01
CA ALA A 530 -22.10 7.02 -0.08
C ALA A 530 -22.35 8.25 0.80
N ARG A 531 -21.33 8.63 1.58
CA ARG A 531 -21.34 9.89 2.33
C ARG A 531 -21.47 11.05 1.35
N SER A 532 -22.40 11.96 1.58
CA SER A 532 -22.50 13.18 0.79
C SER A 532 -23.25 14.27 1.53
N ASN A 533 -22.91 15.52 1.24
CA ASN A 533 -23.71 16.69 1.62
C ASN A 533 -24.62 17.16 0.46
N ILE A 534 -24.50 16.55 -0.72
CA ILE A 534 -25.35 16.83 -1.88
C ILE A 534 -26.70 16.13 -1.69
N ALA A 535 -27.78 16.76 -2.15
CA ALA A 535 -29.10 16.14 -2.13
C ALA A 535 -29.17 15.01 -3.19
N PRO A 536 -29.85 13.89 -2.92
CA PRO A 536 -29.94 12.80 -3.89
C PRO A 536 -30.73 13.22 -5.12
N MET A 537 -30.24 12.83 -6.31
CA MET A 537 -30.87 13.16 -7.59
C MET A 537 -30.63 12.05 -8.63
N ASN A 538 -31.69 11.58 -9.28
CA ASN A 538 -31.60 10.59 -10.35
C ASN A 538 -31.66 11.29 -11.71
N ILE A 539 -30.49 11.62 -12.27
CA ILE A 539 -30.41 12.36 -13.55
C ILE A 539 -30.54 11.39 -14.75
N VAL A 540 -29.68 10.37 -14.79
CA VAL A 540 -29.53 9.49 -15.97
C VAL A 540 -29.68 8.01 -15.61
N ILE A 541 -29.19 7.63 -14.43
CA ILE A 541 -29.18 6.26 -13.92
C ILE A 541 -29.76 6.29 -12.50
N ASP A 542 -30.82 5.53 -12.29
CA ASP A 542 -31.41 5.25 -10.98
C ASP A 542 -30.96 3.86 -10.55
N VAL A 543 -29.94 3.82 -9.69
CA VAL A 543 -29.33 2.57 -9.19
C VAL A 543 -30.29 1.80 -8.29
N LEU A 544 -31.11 2.50 -7.51
CA LEU A 544 -32.03 1.88 -6.55
C LEU A 544 -33.17 1.16 -7.26
N ASN A 545 -33.77 1.81 -8.26
CA ASN A 545 -34.88 1.26 -9.03
C ASN A 545 -34.45 0.47 -10.28
N ARG A 546 -33.14 0.39 -10.55
CA ARG A 546 -32.55 -0.34 -11.68
C ARG A 546 -33.09 0.17 -13.02
N GLN A 547 -33.19 1.49 -13.16
CA GLN A 547 -33.64 2.16 -14.39
C GLN A 547 -32.57 3.11 -14.91
N ALA A 548 -32.48 3.24 -16.24
CA ALA A 548 -31.55 4.18 -16.86
C ALA A 548 -32.16 4.78 -18.12
N HIS A 549 -32.04 6.10 -18.27
CA HIS A 549 -32.43 6.85 -19.46
C HIS A 549 -31.17 7.45 -20.09
N ILE A 550 -30.62 6.75 -21.10
CA ILE A 550 -29.30 7.06 -21.67
C ILE A 550 -29.47 7.90 -22.95
N PRO A 551 -28.79 9.05 -23.09
CA PRO A 551 -28.83 9.86 -24.31
C PRO A 551 -27.99 9.21 -25.41
N GLY A 552 -28.49 9.23 -26.64
CA GLY A 552 -27.79 8.68 -27.80
C GLY A 552 -27.47 7.20 -27.62
N ASP A 553 -26.19 6.83 -27.76
CA ASP A 553 -25.68 5.48 -27.54
C ASP A 553 -24.97 5.30 -26.18
N GLY A 554 -24.88 6.37 -25.38
CA GLY A 554 -24.19 6.39 -24.08
C GLY A 554 -22.67 6.37 -24.14
N ASN A 555 -22.05 6.37 -25.34
CA ASN A 555 -20.59 6.22 -25.51
C ASN A 555 -19.85 7.56 -25.59
N THR A 556 -20.56 8.67 -25.50
CA THR A 556 -19.94 10.00 -25.46
C THR A 556 -19.11 10.15 -24.17
N PRO A 557 -17.84 10.60 -24.27
CA PRO A 557 -17.02 10.87 -23.10
C PRO A 557 -17.66 11.92 -22.18
N ILE A 558 -17.68 11.63 -20.90
CA ILE A 558 -18.09 12.52 -19.81
C ILE A 558 -17.02 12.50 -18.71
N THR A 559 -16.96 13.56 -17.92
CA THR A 559 -16.13 13.61 -16.71
C THR A 559 -17.03 13.59 -15.50
N MET A 560 -16.73 12.69 -14.56
CA MET A 560 -17.41 12.61 -13.28
C MET A 560 -16.43 12.79 -12.12
N ILE A 561 -16.88 13.40 -11.02
CA ILE A 561 -16.07 13.60 -9.82
C ILE A 561 -16.89 13.37 -8.55
N TYR A 562 -16.26 12.87 -7.50
CA TYR A 562 -16.89 12.80 -6.18
C TYR A 562 -16.82 14.15 -5.48
N SER A 563 -17.90 14.58 -4.80
CA SER A 563 -18.01 15.92 -4.24
C SER A 563 -16.90 16.30 -3.25
N TYR A 564 -16.40 15.36 -2.45
CA TYR A 564 -15.27 15.60 -1.54
C TYR A 564 -13.93 15.72 -2.27
N ASP A 565 -13.77 15.07 -3.42
CA ASP A 565 -12.58 15.24 -4.27
C ASP A 565 -12.62 16.62 -4.95
N ALA A 566 -13.78 17.06 -5.43
CA ALA A 566 -13.99 18.44 -5.91
C ALA A 566 -13.70 19.47 -4.82
N ALA A 567 -14.17 19.25 -3.59
CA ALA A 567 -13.86 20.11 -2.45
C ALA A 567 -12.36 20.16 -2.12
N THR A 568 -11.67 19.04 -2.25
CA THR A 568 -10.21 18.96 -2.07
C THR A 568 -9.49 19.77 -3.14
N LEU A 569 -9.93 19.67 -4.39
CA LEU A 569 -9.38 20.47 -5.51
C LEU A 569 -9.52 21.98 -5.26
N VAL A 570 -10.70 22.39 -4.79
CA VAL A 570 -10.97 23.80 -4.43
C VAL A 570 -10.10 24.25 -3.25
N ALA A 571 -9.93 23.43 -2.21
CA ALA A 571 -9.05 23.75 -1.09
C ALA A 571 -7.58 23.90 -1.52
N LYS A 572 -7.09 23.04 -2.41
CA LYS A 572 -5.74 23.15 -3.01
C LYS A 572 -5.59 24.41 -3.86
N LEU A 573 -6.64 24.79 -4.59
CA LEU A 573 -6.64 25.97 -5.45
C LEU A 573 -6.37 27.26 -4.65
N LEU A 574 -6.80 27.31 -3.39
CA LEU A 574 -6.51 28.43 -2.47
C LEU A 574 -5.02 28.59 -2.14
N GLU A 575 -4.22 27.53 -2.25
CA GLU A 575 -2.78 27.55 -1.97
C GLU A 575 -1.94 28.08 -3.14
N VAL A 576 -2.53 28.27 -4.31
CA VAL A 576 -1.81 28.70 -5.51
C VAL A 576 -1.99 30.18 -5.76
N ASP A 577 -0.88 30.84 -6.09
CA ASP A 577 -0.80 32.29 -6.24
C ASP A 577 -1.46 32.77 -7.54
N GLU A 578 -1.42 31.95 -8.60
CA GLU A 578 -1.96 32.28 -9.93
C GLU A 578 -3.13 31.37 -10.31
N TRP A 579 -4.23 31.98 -10.78
CA TRP A 579 -5.40 31.28 -11.30
C TRP A 579 -5.62 31.59 -12.78
N SER A 580 -5.97 30.55 -13.54
CA SER A 580 -6.58 30.69 -14.86
C SER A 580 -8.07 31.01 -14.73
N GLU A 581 -8.65 31.61 -15.78
CA GLU A 581 -10.10 31.87 -15.84
C GLU A 581 -10.91 30.61 -15.53
N PHE A 582 -10.45 29.43 -15.96
CA PHE A 582 -11.08 28.15 -15.67
C PHE A 582 -10.17 27.26 -14.82
N SER A 583 -10.75 26.59 -13.84
CA SER A 583 -10.08 25.57 -13.02
C SER A 583 -10.78 24.23 -13.19
N PHE A 584 -10.22 23.40 -14.07
CA PHE A 584 -10.74 22.06 -14.35
C PHE A 584 -10.47 21.11 -13.17
N CYS A 585 -11.54 20.52 -12.66
CA CYS A 585 -11.58 19.63 -11.51
C CYS A 585 -12.04 18.24 -11.95
N ASN A 586 -11.23 17.58 -12.80
CA ASN A 586 -11.59 16.29 -13.37
C ASN A 586 -11.32 15.16 -12.36
N GLY A 587 -12.32 14.29 -12.15
CA GLY A 587 -12.17 13.04 -11.41
C GLY A 587 -11.76 11.91 -12.35
N ASP A 588 -12.76 11.22 -12.90
CA ASP A 588 -12.58 10.16 -13.91
C ASP A 588 -13.29 10.54 -15.22
N ASP A 589 -12.60 10.34 -16.34
CA ASP A 589 -13.17 10.43 -17.68
C ASP A 589 -13.74 9.05 -18.06
N THR A 590 -15.05 8.97 -18.35
CA THR A 590 -15.78 7.71 -18.62
C THR A 590 -16.91 7.94 -19.62
N THR A 591 -17.80 6.97 -19.81
CA THR A 591 -19.01 7.07 -20.62
C THR A 591 -20.22 6.58 -19.84
N LEU A 592 -21.42 7.04 -20.18
CA LEU A 592 -22.65 6.58 -19.52
C LEU A 592 -22.88 5.07 -19.71
N SER A 593 -22.46 4.52 -20.85
CA SER A 593 -22.46 3.08 -21.12
C SER A 593 -21.56 2.31 -20.17
N GLU A 594 -20.36 2.82 -19.89
CA GLU A 594 -19.45 2.23 -18.91
C GLU A 594 -20.04 2.31 -17.50
N VAL A 595 -20.50 3.49 -17.07
CA VAL A 595 -21.13 3.70 -15.75
C VAL A 595 -22.32 2.77 -15.54
N LEU A 596 -23.18 2.63 -16.54
CA LEU A 596 -24.31 1.70 -16.50
C LEU A 596 -23.84 0.24 -16.38
N ARG A 597 -22.84 -0.17 -17.18
CA ARG A 597 -22.24 -1.51 -17.06
C ARG A 597 -21.71 -1.75 -15.65
N MET A 598 -21.07 -0.75 -15.05
CA MET A 598 -20.59 -0.84 -13.66
C MET A 598 -21.73 -1.05 -12.67
N ALA A 599 -22.79 -0.25 -12.79
CA ALA A 599 -23.95 -0.33 -11.92
C ALA A 599 -24.64 -1.70 -12.00
N GLU A 600 -24.78 -2.26 -13.22
CA GLU A 600 -25.30 -3.61 -13.43
C GLU A 600 -24.40 -4.70 -12.82
N GLU A 601 -23.07 -4.57 -12.97
CA GLU A 601 -22.09 -5.49 -12.40
C GLU A 601 -22.13 -5.51 -10.86
N ILE A 602 -22.31 -4.36 -10.19
CA ILE A 602 -22.56 -4.32 -8.73
C ILE A 602 -23.83 -5.03 -8.37
N CYS A 603 -24.92 -4.59 -8.99
CA CYS A 603 -26.25 -4.95 -8.55
C CYS A 603 -26.54 -6.44 -8.84
N GLY A 604 -25.69 -7.08 -9.65
CA GLY A 604 -25.81 -8.46 -10.09
C GLY A 604 -26.97 -8.67 -11.06
N GLU A 605 -27.55 -7.60 -11.59
CA GLU A 605 -28.77 -7.61 -12.39
C GLU A 605 -28.73 -6.55 -13.50
N LYS A 606 -29.44 -6.83 -14.60
CA LYS A 606 -29.60 -5.89 -15.72
C LYS A 606 -30.63 -4.82 -15.40
N PHE A 607 -30.35 -3.60 -15.85
CA PHE A 607 -31.21 -2.43 -15.63
C PHE A 607 -32.23 -2.32 -16.78
N ARG A 608 -33.35 -1.64 -16.52
CA ARG A 608 -34.28 -1.23 -17.56
C ARG A 608 -33.74 0.02 -18.24
N VAL A 609 -33.17 -0.15 -19.42
CA VAL A 609 -32.51 0.92 -20.17
C VAL A 609 -33.42 1.46 -21.28
N THR A 610 -33.59 2.78 -21.32
CA THR A 610 -34.23 3.50 -22.42
C THR A 610 -33.21 4.41 -23.09
N TYR A 611 -32.89 4.16 -24.35
CA TYR A 611 -32.01 5.03 -25.13
C TYR A 611 -32.83 6.17 -25.76
N LEU A 612 -32.43 7.41 -25.46
CA LEU A 612 -33.09 8.64 -25.89
C LEU A 612 -32.46 9.14 -27.19
N LYS A 613 -33.28 9.38 -28.21
CA LYS A 613 -32.82 10.00 -29.46
C LYS A 613 -32.58 11.49 -29.23
N ALA A 614 -31.56 12.06 -29.86
CA ALA A 614 -31.27 13.50 -29.79
C ALA A 614 -32.50 14.35 -30.12
N GLU A 615 -33.28 13.98 -31.15
CA GLU A 615 -34.51 14.68 -31.53
C GLU A 615 -35.61 14.68 -30.45
N GLU A 616 -35.67 13.67 -29.58
CA GLU A 616 -36.64 13.61 -28.47
C GLU A 616 -36.17 14.43 -27.27
N VAL A 617 -34.85 14.47 -27.03
CA VAL A 617 -34.22 15.33 -26.03
C VAL A 617 -34.39 16.81 -26.41
N GLU A 618 -34.16 17.16 -27.68
CA GLU A 618 -34.35 18.51 -28.22
C GLU A 618 -35.80 19.02 -28.12
N LYS A 619 -36.77 18.10 -28.18
CA LYS A 619 -38.21 18.40 -28.01
C LYS A 619 -38.67 18.35 -26.56
N GLY A 620 -37.83 17.89 -25.63
CA GLY A 620 -38.16 17.81 -24.20
C GLY A 620 -39.01 16.63 -23.80
N ASN A 621 -39.17 15.67 -24.72
CA ASN A 621 -39.92 14.46 -24.48
C ASN A 621 -39.02 13.43 -23.78
N VAL A 622 -38.50 13.79 -22.61
CA VAL A 622 -37.60 12.94 -21.82
C VAL A 622 -38.40 12.26 -20.70
N PRO A 623 -38.37 10.92 -20.60
CA PRO A 623 -38.97 10.23 -19.47
C PRO A 623 -38.23 10.58 -18.18
N ILE A 624 -38.98 10.93 -17.13
CA ILE A 624 -38.42 11.36 -15.84
C ILE A 624 -38.22 10.12 -14.96
N LEU A 625 -37.04 10.00 -14.35
CA LEU A 625 -36.76 8.97 -13.34
C LEU A 625 -37.46 9.29 -12.02
N GLU A 626 -37.59 8.29 -11.14
CA GLU A 626 -38.20 8.54 -9.83
C GLU A 626 -37.33 9.52 -9.02
N VAL A 627 -37.99 10.51 -8.40
CA VAL A 627 -37.32 11.50 -7.56
C VAL A 627 -36.94 10.83 -6.24
N PRO A 628 -35.65 10.77 -5.85
CA PRO A 628 -35.25 10.18 -4.58
C PRO A 628 -35.85 10.90 -3.37
N ASP A 629 -36.19 10.14 -2.34
CA ASP A 629 -36.56 10.67 -1.03
C ASP A 629 -35.44 11.57 -0.48
N GLY A 630 -35.81 12.74 0.04
CA GLY A 630 -34.86 13.72 0.58
C GLY A 630 -34.16 14.60 -0.45
N SER A 631 -34.49 14.50 -1.74
CA SER A 631 -33.98 15.39 -2.80
C SER A 631 -34.42 16.85 -2.63
N GLY A 632 -35.64 17.07 -2.11
CA GLY A 632 -36.26 18.40 -2.02
C GLY A 632 -36.70 18.97 -3.37
N ILE A 633 -36.68 18.18 -4.44
CA ILE A 633 -36.98 18.57 -5.83
C ILE A 633 -38.39 18.10 -6.21
N GLN A 634 -39.16 18.91 -6.93
CA GLN A 634 -40.43 18.45 -7.50
C GLN A 634 -40.21 17.62 -8.77
N PRO A 635 -41.05 16.61 -9.09
CA PRO A 635 -40.88 15.80 -10.31
C PRO A 635 -40.77 16.60 -11.61
N LYS A 636 -41.42 17.77 -11.69
CA LYS A 636 -41.32 18.66 -12.85
C LYS A 636 -39.97 19.39 -12.96
N GLU A 637 -39.33 19.69 -11.84
CA GLU A 637 -38.02 20.34 -11.78
C GLU A 637 -36.91 19.34 -12.15
N LEU A 638 -37.10 18.04 -11.88
CA LEU A 638 -36.14 16.99 -12.27
C LEU A 638 -35.95 16.90 -13.79
N LEU A 639 -36.98 17.24 -14.58
CA LEU A 639 -36.89 17.29 -16.04
C LEU A 639 -35.88 18.34 -16.49
N ASP A 640 -35.85 19.51 -15.85
CA ASP A 640 -34.91 20.58 -16.18
C ASP A 640 -33.47 20.08 -15.99
N TYR A 641 -33.15 19.52 -14.81
CA TYR A 641 -31.82 18.96 -14.52
C TYR A 641 -31.42 17.81 -15.45
N SER A 642 -32.37 16.95 -15.82
CA SER A 642 -32.12 15.82 -16.73
C SER A 642 -31.71 16.32 -18.11
N VAL A 643 -32.42 17.32 -18.64
CA VAL A 643 -32.15 17.90 -19.96
C VAL A 643 -30.80 18.62 -20.00
N PHE A 644 -30.43 19.41 -18.98
CA PHE A 644 -29.09 20.03 -18.91
C PHE A 644 -27.95 19.00 -18.93
N GLY A 645 -28.13 17.84 -18.30
CA GLY A 645 -27.12 16.77 -18.28
C GLY A 645 -26.88 16.09 -19.63
N TYR A 646 -27.77 16.27 -20.61
CA TYR A 646 -27.73 15.55 -21.90
C TYR A 646 -27.10 16.32 -23.06
N ILE A 647 -26.90 17.65 -22.94
CA ILE A 647 -26.69 18.52 -24.12
C ILE A 647 -25.30 19.18 -24.16
N PHE A 648 -24.42 18.88 -23.21
CA PHE A 648 -23.03 19.36 -23.24
C PHE A 648 -22.06 18.16 -23.34
N PRO A 649 -21.85 17.57 -24.53
CA PRO A 649 -21.04 16.36 -24.72
C PRO A 649 -19.64 16.66 -25.29
N GLU A 650 -19.18 17.93 -25.30
CA GLU A 650 -17.83 18.19 -25.77
C GLU A 650 -16.80 17.65 -24.76
N PRO A 651 -15.79 16.89 -25.23
CA PRO A 651 -14.76 16.37 -24.36
C PRO A 651 -14.05 17.53 -23.67
N GLN A 652 -14.07 17.51 -22.33
CA GLN A 652 -13.36 18.48 -21.52
C GLN A 652 -11.88 18.40 -21.91
N SER A 653 -11.40 19.42 -22.62
CA SER A 653 -10.01 19.48 -23.09
C SER A 653 -9.05 19.26 -21.91
N LYS A 654 -7.94 18.54 -22.17
CA LYS A 654 -6.85 18.20 -21.24
C LYS A 654 -6.76 19.12 -20.01
N PRO A 655 -6.64 18.59 -18.80
CA PRO A 655 -6.63 19.38 -17.56
C PRO A 655 -5.56 20.47 -17.63
N ILE A 656 -5.99 21.73 -17.70
CA ILE A 656 -5.14 22.87 -17.34
C ILE A 656 -5.29 23.05 -15.83
N ILE A 657 -4.82 22.04 -15.09
CA ILE A 657 -4.53 22.23 -13.67
C ILE A 657 -3.17 22.90 -13.65
N HIS A 658 -3.06 24.09 -13.05
CA HIS A 658 -1.76 24.77 -12.90
C HIS A 658 -0.74 23.73 -12.40
N PRO A 659 0.46 23.60 -13.01
CA PRO A 659 1.37 22.47 -12.73
C PRO A 659 1.62 22.24 -11.24
N LEU A 660 1.63 23.33 -10.45
CA LEU A 660 1.74 23.29 -8.98
C LEU A 660 0.51 22.67 -8.29
N VAL A 661 -0.73 22.96 -8.71
CA VAL A 661 -1.95 22.33 -8.19
C VAL A 661 -1.95 20.84 -8.53
N GLY A 662 -1.54 20.44 -9.75
CA GLY A 662 -1.44 19.04 -10.15
C GLY A 662 -0.40 18.27 -9.33
N ILE A 663 0.73 18.92 -9.01
CA ILE A 663 1.78 18.38 -8.13
C ILE A 663 1.32 18.31 -6.66
N LEU A 664 0.53 19.28 -6.19
CA LEU A 664 -0.08 19.28 -4.85
C LEU A 664 -1.16 18.18 -4.73
N LEU A 665 -1.95 17.96 -5.77
CA LEU A 665 -2.98 16.92 -5.84
C LEU A 665 -2.39 15.51 -5.90
N LEU A 666 -1.33 15.28 -6.67
CA LEU A 666 -0.62 13.98 -6.68
C LEU A 666 0.01 13.63 -5.31
N LYS A 667 0.19 14.64 -4.45
CA LYS A 667 0.76 14.51 -3.11
C LYS A 667 -0.30 14.28 -2.02
N ASP A 668 -1.52 14.83 -2.20
CA ASP A 668 -2.64 14.77 -1.24
C ASP A 668 -3.77 13.80 -1.61
N LEU A 669 -3.99 13.47 -2.90
CA LEU A 669 -4.85 12.32 -3.32
C LEU A 669 -4.26 10.96 -2.92
N ASN A 670 -3.00 10.94 -2.46
CA ASN A 670 -2.41 9.79 -1.77
C ASN A 670 -2.85 9.67 -0.30
N ASP A 671 -3.62 10.63 0.23
CA ASP A 671 -4.05 10.71 1.64
C ASP A 671 -5.58 10.94 1.80
N THR A 672 -6.41 11.00 0.75
CA THR A 672 -7.88 11.13 0.92
C THR A 672 -8.60 9.78 1.12
N ASP A 673 -9.42 9.78 2.17
CA ASP A 673 -10.14 8.67 2.77
C ASP A 673 -11.19 8.00 1.85
N LEU A 674 -11.12 6.67 1.85
CA LEU A 674 -12.20 5.67 1.95
C LEU A 674 -13.41 5.73 1.00
N ALA A 675 -13.99 6.86 0.64
CA ALA A 675 -15.25 6.96 -0.11
C ALA A 675 -15.10 6.63 -1.60
N THR A 676 -14.05 7.12 -2.26
CA THR A 676 -13.71 6.74 -3.65
C THR A 676 -13.28 5.27 -3.72
N SER A 677 -12.69 4.74 -2.64
CA SER A 677 -12.35 3.32 -2.54
C SER A 677 -13.56 2.44 -2.26
N ILE A 678 -14.58 2.90 -1.52
CA ILE A 678 -15.82 2.15 -1.27
C ILE A 678 -16.65 2.11 -2.55
N PHE A 679 -16.77 3.24 -3.27
CA PHE A 679 -17.49 3.28 -4.54
C PHE A 679 -16.85 2.34 -5.58
N LEU A 680 -15.51 2.34 -5.71
CA LEU A 680 -14.80 1.46 -6.65
C LEU A 680 -14.66 0.00 -6.20
N ARG A 681 -14.72 -0.28 -4.88
CA ARG A 681 -14.55 -1.64 -4.33
C ARG A 681 -15.86 -2.41 -4.27
N ASP A 682 -16.99 -1.72 -4.14
CA ASP A 682 -18.30 -2.34 -4.32
C ASP A 682 -18.66 -2.46 -5.82
N LEU A 683 -18.05 -1.64 -6.71
CA LEU A 683 -18.15 -1.69 -8.20
C LEU A 683 -17.51 -2.89 -8.90
N GLY A 684 -16.69 -3.71 -8.25
CA GLY A 684 -16.12 -4.92 -8.88
C GLY A 684 -15.29 -4.68 -10.15
N ILE A 685 -14.96 -3.43 -10.49
CA ILE A 685 -14.25 -3.09 -11.72
C ILE A 685 -12.76 -2.98 -11.47
N GLY A 686 -12.04 -3.97 -11.99
CA GLY A 686 -10.63 -3.80 -12.30
C GLY A 686 -10.49 -2.68 -13.34
N LYS A 687 -9.67 -1.67 -13.01
CA LYS A 687 -9.26 -0.64 -13.97
C LYS A 687 -8.78 -1.30 -15.26
N ALA A 688 -9.46 -0.99 -16.37
CA ALA A 688 -8.93 -1.15 -17.71
C ALA A 688 -7.73 -0.21 -17.90
N GLU A 689 -6.85 -0.59 -18.84
CA GLU A 689 -5.44 -0.16 -19.03
C GLU A 689 -5.13 1.33 -18.98
#